data_AF-A0A916M2R3-F1
#
_entry.id   AF-A0A916M2R3-F1
#
_cell.length_a   1.000
_cell.length_b   1.000
_cell.length_c   1.000
_cell.angle_alpha   90.00
_cell.angle_beta   90.00
_cell.angle_gamma   90.00
#
_symmetry.space_group_name_H-M   'P 1'
#
loop_
_entity.id
_entity.type
_entity.pdbx_description
1 polymer ?
#
loop_
_entity_poly.entity_id
_entity_poly.type
_entity_poly.pdbx_seq_one_letter_code
_entity_poly.pdbx_strand_id
1 'polypeptide(L)'
;MEFYFDNDQALELGTPAKKYANNLQVIRLAKEIIEQGHAASADEQAILARYVGWGDSALLRLSNGSKELSQLLTEDELRSLRGSSLNAHYTALPVIGAMWDALTFMGFGLQPVRIIDPSAGVGHFKSLMPSSFSADWAEVELDSLTANILKLLHPESRVFAEGYESVEFPRNWFDLAISNVPFGDYGVVKRKLPSFLRKSIHDFFFANTVSLLRPGGVLAFITSRYTLDKKDSSVRAWLARHLDLLAAVRLPNNAFKENAGTEVVTDVLFMRKGFEENKDIPDWVETDFLSQNYRQTNVNRYFMRNPQMILGVQGMDGTLYKSDGYTVHADDRILGEAMKSALRSVLPENLLMTKEETQIDAHVEHEIEITLSAPKPADQERIDGLKSIYLTAKKLLKAETQGASLVVTSQLRQELNIAYDDFTAKYGAINKTANIRLLNGSYEAPFLKALEEYNPTSATAKKADLFHEPLVRSTAQVEKPSVDDALLVCLDSKGKVDLSFIARLSKTTEEVVAQQLAGRIFRLPSGGEWVTADEYLSGNVREKLRDAKAAAAFDSSFQENVAALESAIPLDLKPDQIRAPMGAGWIPTDLVEKFTLHLLQEGEYKIVYIPHLAHWEIESAYLWRVPDSIARSRWGTARVHVLELIEAGLNARTVTIYDEVEGVRSVNQIETVAAQAKLSEIKAEFERWLFDDSERAAQLCSIYNDRFNAFRVRDYDGSHLSAPGLNRKINLRPHQKNAVWRILQSRSTLLHHEVGMGKTLAALVAAMESKRLGLTRKTMIVVPNHITSQWNMSALAAYPGANILAPTPADLSKSKRGEFLSRVATHDWDIIIVPFSSFKLLPVSAETQSDFYQREIDTLFDYLSELKADKSPTRAIKEIEKSIKRFQVKLDTLADMRKDDEKTITWEELGVEMLIVDEFHAYKNLYFSTRMTRIAGLTNTDSQRAFDMFVKFSWTQQNGGKVIGLTGTPVTNTLAEFFTMQRYFQLETLQELGLSHFDAWANQFALAEAGLEMTPDGSGFRMNTRFRKFVNVPELMQIWFQVVDAKRVDDHSGIERPDLFEGKPVKVLTDGGQALLDYVATLAERAEKVRARLVQPDEDNMLCITGDGRKAALDLSLVMPTLPNSAMPKIDVLADVAADIYEATSTVKGTQIIFCDLATPKGR
;
A
#
# COMPACT_ATOMS: atom_id res chain seq x y z
N MET A 1 8.47 39.36 25.22
CA MET A 1 8.51 40.13 23.96
C MET A 1 9.41 39.35 23.02
N GLU A 2 9.03 39.15 21.76
CA GLU A 2 9.89 38.45 20.80
C GLU A 2 10.91 39.39 20.18
N PHE A 3 12.12 38.89 19.92
CA PHE A 3 13.16 39.65 19.22
C PHE A 3 12.96 39.62 17.70
N TYR A 4 13.14 40.76 17.02
CA TYR A 4 13.14 40.88 15.57
C TYR A 4 14.25 41.83 15.11
N PHE A 5 14.86 41.57 13.96
CA PHE A 5 15.82 42.49 13.35
C PHE A 5 15.09 43.61 12.62
N ASP A 6 15.55 44.85 12.76
CA ASP A 6 15.16 45.93 11.86
C ASP A 6 15.77 45.65 10.47
N ASN A 7 14.96 45.79 9.41
CA ASN A 7 15.23 45.33 8.03
C ASN A 7 16.54 45.82 7.38
N ASP A 8 17.34 46.66 8.03
CA ASP A 8 18.61 47.22 7.53
C ASP A 8 19.79 47.17 8.54
N GLN A 9 19.64 46.55 9.73
CA GLN A 9 20.76 46.45 10.68
C GLN A 9 21.60 45.19 10.47
N ALA A 10 22.83 45.37 9.95
CA ALA A 10 23.85 44.33 10.05
C ALA A 10 24.33 44.21 11.52
N LEU A 11 24.34 42.98 12.05
CA LEU A 11 25.04 42.70 13.31
C LEU A 11 26.54 42.99 13.09
N GLU A 12 27.06 44.07 13.71
CA GLU A 12 28.50 44.35 13.70
C GLU A 12 29.27 43.38 14.62
N LEU A 13 29.43 42.14 14.16
CA LEU A 13 30.06 41.05 14.90
C LEU A 13 31.57 41.29 15.14
N GLY A 14 32.22 42.04 14.25
CA GLY A 14 33.63 42.44 14.36
C GLY A 14 34.65 41.30 14.23
N THR A 15 35.85 41.50 14.78
CA THR A 15 36.97 40.54 14.68
C THR A 15 36.69 39.25 15.47
N PRO A 16 37.39 38.13 15.19
CA PRO A 16 37.24 36.88 15.95
C PRO A 16 37.37 37.05 17.49
N ALA A 17 38.21 37.99 17.94
CA ALA A 17 38.34 38.33 19.35
C ALA A 17 37.08 39.01 19.92
N LYS A 18 36.43 39.91 19.15
CA LYS A 18 35.16 40.54 19.53
C LYS A 18 34.02 39.52 19.53
N LYS A 19 33.97 38.63 18.54
CA LYS A 19 33.01 37.51 18.50
C LYS A 19 33.15 36.58 19.72
N TYR A 20 34.38 36.23 20.10
CA TYR A 20 34.64 35.44 21.31
C TYR A 20 34.16 36.16 22.58
N ALA A 21 34.44 37.47 22.72
CA ALA A 21 33.96 38.27 23.84
C ALA A 21 32.42 38.37 23.89
N ASN A 22 31.77 38.54 22.73
CA ASN A 22 30.32 38.55 22.61
C ASN A 22 29.72 37.21 23.07
N ASN A 23 30.25 36.07 22.60
CA ASN A 23 29.76 34.75 23.03
C ASN A 23 29.87 34.56 24.55
N LEU A 24 30.99 34.96 25.17
CA LEU A 24 31.15 34.91 26.62
C LEU A 24 30.12 35.78 27.36
N GLN A 25 29.89 36.99 26.86
CA GLN A 25 28.89 37.91 27.43
C GLN A 25 27.48 37.33 27.32
N VAL A 26 27.13 36.76 26.16
CA VAL A 26 25.82 36.13 25.94
C VAL A 26 25.62 34.93 26.85
N ILE A 27 26.62 34.05 26.99
CA ILE A 27 26.51 32.86 27.86
C ILE A 27 26.27 33.26 29.31
N ARG A 28 27.00 34.27 29.80
CA ARG A 28 26.81 34.81 31.16
C ARG A 28 25.40 35.34 31.36
N LEU A 29 24.96 36.21 30.44
CA LEU A 29 23.64 36.81 30.50
C LEU A 29 22.53 35.76 30.41
N ALA A 30 22.63 34.79 29.50
CA ALA A 30 21.65 33.73 29.36
C ALA A 30 21.52 32.90 30.64
N LYS A 31 22.64 32.54 31.28
CA LYS A 31 22.62 31.81 32.56
C LYS A 31 22.04 32.65 33.69
N GLU A 32 22.37 33.94 33.75
CA GLU A 32 21.82 34.87 34.73
C GLU A 32 20.29 34.98 34.61
N ILE A 33 19.78 35.19 33.39
CA ILE A 33 18.34 35.29 33.12
C ILE A 33 17.62 34.00 33.51
N ILE A 34 18.19 32.84 33.16
CA ILE A 34 17.63 31.51 33.50
C ILE A 34 17.61 31.29 35.02
N GLU A 35 18.68 31.65 35.72
CA GLU A 35 18.79 31.50 37.19
C GLU A 35 17.81 32.42 37.93
N GLN A 36 17.64 33.66 37.45
CA GLN A 36 16.72 34.63 38.05
C GLN A 36 15.25 34.43 37.62
N GLY A 37 14.99 33.62 36.59
CA GLY A 37 13.65 33.24 36.15
C GLY A 37 12.81 34.39 35.58
N HIS A 38 13.44 35.42 34.99
CA HIS A 38 12.73 36.52 34.34
C HIS A 38 12.78 36.41 32.80
N ALA A 39 11.92 37.16 32.11
CA ALA A 39 11.99 37.29 30.66
C ALA A 39 13.10 38.28 30.26
N ALA A 40 13.77 38.02 29.13
CA ALA A 40 14.77 38.94 28.58
C ALA A 40 14.11 40.26 28.14
N SER A 41 14.68 41.38 28.59
CA SER A 41 14.34 42.74 28.14
C SER A 41 14.88 43.01 26.72
N ALA A 42 14.41 44.08 26.07
CA ALA A 42 14.85 44.43 24.70
C ALA A 42 16.38 44.65 24.62
N ASP A 43 16.99 45.27 25.63
CA ASP A 43 18.44 45.49 25.70
C ASP A 43 19.20 44.16 25.87
N GLU A 44 18.66 43.25 26.68
CA GLU A 44 19.23 41.91 26.88
C GLU A 44 19.10 41.06 25.62
N GLN A 45 17.97 41.12 24.92
CA GLN A 45 17.77 40.44 23.63
C GLN A 45 18.75 40.94 22.58
N ALA A 46 19.02 42.25 22.52
CA ALA A 46 20.04 42.81 21.63
C ALA A 46 21.47 42.34 21.95
N ILE A 47 21.74 41.92 23.19
CA ILE A 47 22.99 41.25 23.58
C ILE A 47 22.94 39.77 23.15
N LEU A 48 21.89 39.03 23.52
CA LEU A 48 21.70 37.61 23.21
C LEU A 48 21.79 37.32 21.69
N ALA A 49 21.23 38.20 20.86
CA ALA A 49 21.25 38.10 19.39
C ALA A 49 22.66 38.19 18.77
N ARG A 50 23.69 38.56 19.55
CA ARG A 50 25.09 38.63 19.08
C ARG A 50 25.83 37.29 19.20
N TYR A 51 25.16 36.23 19.64
CA TYR A 51 25.75 34.90 19.71
C TYR A 51 25.95 34.33 18.31
N VAL A 52 27.19 33.95 18.00
CA VAL A 52 27.60 33.44 16.68
C VAL A 52 28.12 32.01 16.74
N GLY A 53 27.90 31.33 17.87
CA GLY A 53 28.37 29.96 18.13
C GLY A 53 29.87 29.79 17.92
N TRP A 54 30.30 28.56 17.63
CA TRP A 54 31.70 28.14 17.70
C TRP A 54 32.22 27.53 16.40
N GLY A 55 31.57 27.74 15.26
CA GLY A 55 31.99 27.17 13.96
C GLY A 55 33.17 27.88 13.28
N ASP A 56 33.53 29.09 13.71
CA ASP A 56 34.68 29.82 13.17
C ASP A 56 36.00 29.24 13.72
N SER A 57 36.87 28.76 12.83
CA SER A 57 38.17 28.16 13.19
C SER A 57 39.09 29.07 14.01
N ALA A 58 39.02 30.39 13.83
CA ALA A 58 39.77 31.36 14.63
C ALA A 58 39.19 31.48 16.04
N LEU A 59 37.86 31.40 16.16
CA LEU A 59 37.11 31.44 17.42
C LEU A 59 37.31 30.13 18.22
N LEU A 60 37.35 28.99 17.53
CA LEU A 60 37.74 27.69 18.11
C LEU A 60 39.13 27.71 18.71
N ARG A 61 40.12 28.28 18.00
CA ARG A 61 41.49 28.44 18.51
C ARG A 61 41.53 29.31 19.77
N LEU A 62 40.71 30.36 19.85
CA LEU A 62 40.58 31.20 21.04
C LEU A 62 39.90 30.49 22.21
N SER A 63 38.97 29.57 21.92
CA SER A 63 38.25 28.79 22.95
C SER A 63 39.07 27.63 23.54
N ASN A 64 40.01 27.08 22.78
CA ASN A 64 40.81 25.92 23.17
C ASN A 64 41.73 26.25 24.38
N GLY A 65 41.46 25.62 25.52
CA GLY A 65 42.23 25.80 26.76
C GLY A 65 41.84 27.03 27.58
N SER A 66 40.73 27.70 27.25
CA SER A 66 40.21 28.84 28.00
C SER A 66 39.70 28.43 29.39
N LYS A 67 40.38 28.92 30.45
CA LYS A 67 39.95 28.72 31.85
C LYS A 67 38.57 29.35 32.12
N GLU A 68 38.30 30.48 31.49
CA GLU A 68 37.06 31.23 31.64
C GLU A 68 35.86 30.46 31.07
N LEU A 69 36.02 29.83 29.90
CA LEU A 69 34.98 28.99 29.29
C LEU A 69 34.70 27.73 30.13
N SER A 70 35.75 27.10 30.66
CA SER A 70 35.64 25.91 31.52
C SER A 70 35.01 26.17 32.88
N GLN A 71 35.00 27.43 33.34
CA GLN A 71 34.31 27.82 34.57
C GLN A 71 32.85 28.20 34.33
N LEU A 72 32.51 28.64 33.11
CA LEU A 72 31.16 29.08 32.75
C LEU A 72 30.26 27.93 32.26
N LEU A 73 30.82 26.87 31.69
CA LEU A 73 30.06 25.76 31.09
C LEU A 73 30.19 24.47 31.90
N THR A 74 29.14 23.68 31.95
CA THR A 74 29.15 22.31 32.48
C THR A 74 29.95 21.38 31.58
N GLU A 75 30.37 20.21 32.07
CA GLU A 75 31.13 19.24 31.26
C GLU A 75 30.34 18.78 30.01
N ASP A 76 29.02 18.65 30.12
CA ASP A 76 28.15 18.24 29.01
C ASP A 76 27.95 19.37 28.00
N GLU A 77 27.75 20.62 28.43
CA GLU A 77 27.73 21.80 27.53
C GLU A 77 29.07 21.96 26.81
N LEU A 78 30.19 21.71 27.50
CA LEU A 78 31.53 21.81 26.92
C LEU A 78 31.81 20.67 25.93
N ARG A 79 31.23 19.48 26.16
CA ARG A 79 31.24 18.34 25.22
C ARG A 79 30.37 18.63 24.00
N SER A 80 29.17 19.18 24.19
CA SER A 80 28.25 19.62 23.12
C SER A 80 28.90 20.68 22.23
N LEU A 81 29.54 21.68 22.84
CA LEU A 81 30.28 22.75 22.16
C LEU A 81 31.41 22.23 21.27
N ARG A 82 32.15 21.21 21.75
CA ARG A 82 33.20 20.55 20.96
C ARG A 82 32.65 19.70 19.80
N GLY A 83 31.41 19.21 19.91
CA GLY A 83 30.71 18.48 18.85
C GLY A 83 30.04 19.39 17.81
N SER A 84 29.54 20.55 18.24
CA SER A 84 28.82 21.52 17.38
C SER A 84 29.74 22.39 16.51
N SER A 85 31.05 22.41 16.80
CA SER A 85 32.05 23.18 16.03
C SER A 85 32.18 22.78 14.55
N LEU A 86 31.69 21.59 14.18
CA LEU A 86 31.70 21.11 12.79
C LEU A 86 30.49 21.59 11.96
N ASN A 87 29.40 22.06 12.59
CA ASN A 87 28.12 22.33 11.93
C ASN A 87 27.52 23.74 12.22
N ALA A 88 28.08 24.51 13.16
CA ALA A 88 27.54 25.82 13.57
C ALA A 88 27.93 26.96 12.61
N HIS A 89 27.27 27.05 11.44
CA HIS A 89 27.41 28.19 10.53
C HIS A 89 26.13 29.03 10.51
N TYR A 90 26.16 30.21 11.12
CA TYR A 90 25.02 31.14 11.09
C TYR A 90 24.86 31.77 9.71
N THR A 91 23.64 31.70 9.18
CA THR A 91 23.26 32.21 7.86
C THR A 91 23.35 33.74 7.81
N ALA A 92 23.74 34.27 6.65
CA ALA A 92 23.80 35.71 6.40
C ALA A 92 22.40 36.35 6.37
N LEU A 93 22.18 37.42 7.13
CA LEU A 93 20.90 38.12 7.24
C LEU A 93 20.33 38.56 5.86
N PRO A 94 21.12 39.09 4.90
CA PRO A 94 20.61 39.44 3.58
C PRO A 94 20.06 38.24 2.79
N VAL A 95 20.59 37.03 3.01
CA VAL A 95 20.11 35.79 2.37
C VAL A 95 18.76 35.39 2.97
N ILE A 96 18.64 35.41 4.30
CA ILE A 96 17.38 35.12 5.00
C ILE A 96 16.28 36.12 4.58
N GLY A 97 16.61 37.42 4.52
CA GLY A 97 15.68 38.45 4.06
C GLY A 97 15.20 38.22 2.62
N ALA A 98 16.09 37.80 1.71
CA ALA A 98 15.70 37.44 0.35
C ALA A 98 14.80 36.20 0.29
N MET A 99 15.02 35.21 1.17
CA MET A 99 14.14 34.04 1.28
C MET A 99 12.75 34.40 1.79
N TRP A 100 12.63 35.27 2.79
CA TRP A 100 11.33 35.76 3.28
C TRP A 100 10.60 36.61 2.24
N ASP A 101 11.31 37.43 1.48
CA ASP A 101 10.73 38.19 0.38
C ASP A 101 10.14 37.26 -0.69
N ALA A 102 10.86 36.19 -1.05
CA ALA A 102 10.39 35.16 -1.97
C ALA A 102 9.14 34.42 -1.43
N LEU A 103 9.13 34.05 -0.15
CA LEU A 103 7.96 33.42 0.47
C LEU A 103 6.74 34.35 0.51
N THR A 104 6.97 35.64 0.80
CA THR A 104 5.92 36.66 0.76
C THR A 104 5.35 36.80 -0.66
N PHE A 105 6.21 36.79 -1.68
CA PHE A 105 5.80 36.81 -3.09
C PHE A 105 4.97 35.58 -3.49
N MET A 106 5.25 34.42 -2.91
CA MET A 106 4.47 33.18 -3.10
C MET A 106 3.14 33.17 -2.33
N GLY A 107 2.81 34.21 -1.57
CA GLY A 107 1.56 34.35 -0.83
C GLY A 107 1.58 33.85 0.62
N PHE A 108 2.76 33.57 1.18
CA PHE A 108 2.88 33.31 2.63
C PHE A 108 2.64 34.61 3.42
N GLY A 109 2.00 34.49 4.59
CA GLY A 109 1.62 35.65 5.44
C GLY A 109 0.19 36.16 5.23
N LEU A 110 -0.56 35.63 4.25
CA LEU A 110 -1.98 35.95 4.04
C LEU A 110 -2.92 35.21 5.00
N GLN A 111 -2.45 34.11 5.59
CA GLN A 111 -3.14 33.30 6.61
C GLN A 111 -2.12 32.83 7.67
N PRO A 112 -2.57 32.41 8.86
CA PRO A 112 -1.70 31.78 9.84
C PRO A 112 -1.02 30.54 9.27
N VAL A 113 0.29 30.38 9.52
CA VAL A 113 1.09 29.26 8.99
C VAL A 113 1.85 28.52 10.09
N ARG A 114 2.02 27.20 9.95
CA ARG A 114 2.87 26.38 10.82
C ARG A 114 4.24 26.21 10.17
N ILE A 115 5.28 26.63 10.88
CA ILE A 115 6.65 26.68 10.38
C ILE A 115 7.53 25.77 11.22
N ILE A 116 8.37 24.98 10.55
CA ILE A 116 9.45 24.23 11.19
C ILE A 116 10.83 24.73 10.73
N ASP A 117 11.70 24.98 11.70
CA ASP A 117 13.14 25.12 11.49
C ASP A 117 13.86 23.93 12.15
N PRO A 118 14.24 22.89 11.38
CA PRO A 118 14.92 21.71 11.92
C PRO A 118 16.35 21.95 12.41
N SER A 119 16.93 23.14 12.22
CA SER A 119 18.30 23.50 12.62
C SER A 119 18.37 24.99 12.97
N ALA A 120 17.59 25.39 13.98
CA ALA A 120 17.22 26.79 14.20
C ALA A 120 18.36 27.70 14.68
N GLY A 121 19.42 27.16 15.29
CA GLY A 121 20.44 27.97 15.94
C GLY A 121 19.82 28.89 16.98
N VAL A 122 20.09 30.20 16.88
CA VAL A 122 19.47 31.22 17.74
C VAL A 122 18.23 31.87 17.13
N GLY A 123 17.68 31.30 16.05
CA GLY A 123 16.39 31.72 15.50
C GLY A 123 16.48 32.89 14.51
N HIS A 124 17.56 33.01 13.74
CA HIS A 124 17.70 34.11 12.77
C HIS A 124 16.59 34.11 11.71
N PHE A 125 16.12 32.93 11.27
CA PHE A 125 14.99 32.84 10.35
C PHE A 125 13.73 33.43 10.98
N LYS A 126 13.44 33.11 12.23
CA LYS A 126 12.30 33.69 12.97
C LYS A 126 12.48 35.19 13.22
N SER A 127 13.67 35.62 13.64
CA SER A 127 13.98 37.03 13.91
C SER A 127 13.86 37.96 12.68
N LEU A 128 13.97 37.42 11.47
CA LEU A 128 13.78 38.17 10.21
C LEU A 128 12.42 37.92 9.55
N MET A 129 11.52 37.19 10.22
CA MET A 129 10.18 36.95 9.70
C MET A 129 9.44 38.29 9.55
N PRO A 130 8.84 38.59 8.38
CA PRO A 130 8.10 39.84 8.19
C PRO A 130 6.95 39.97 9.20
N SER A 131 6.73 41.18 9.71
CA SER A 131 5.69 41.46 10.72
C SER A 131 4.25 41.20 10.26
N SER A 132 4.03 41.04 8.95
CA SER A 132 2.74 40.63 8.38
C SER A 132 2.43 39.14 8.61
N PHE A 133 3.40 38.32 9.03
CA PHE A 133 3.20 36.90 9.23
C PHE A 133 2.64 36.61 10.62
N SER A 134 1.59 35.80 10.66
CA SER A 134 1.19 35.08 11.87
C SER A 134 1.67 33.65 11.73
N ALA A 135 2.61 33.22 12.57
CA ALA A 135 3.22 31.90 12.44
C ALA A 135 3.33 31.16 13.77
N ASP A 136 3.04 29.86 13.74
CA ASP A 136 3.31 28.94 14.82
C ASP A 136 4.64 28.19 14.56
N TRP A 137 5.64 28.41 15.42
CA TRP A 137 7.02 27.95 15.20
C TRP A 137 7.36 26.70 16.01
N ALA A 138 7.93 25.71 15.31
CA ALA A 138 8.65 24.59 15.88
C ALA A 138 10.13 24.70 15.49
N GLU A 139 11.01 24.81 16.48
CA GLU A 139 12.44 25.04 16.25
C GLU A 139 13.24 23.93 16.94
N VAL A 140 14.07 23.23 16.16
CA VAL A 140 14.92 22.14 16.65
C VAL A 140 16.36 22.62 16.66
N GLU A 141 17.02 22.44 17.79
CA GLU A 141 18.44 22.76 17.95
C GLU A 141 19.13 21.67 18.76
N LEU A 142 20.22 21.14 18.21
CA LEU A 142 20.97 20.04 18.82
C LEU A 142 21.70 20.49 20.09
N ASP A 143 22.23 21.71 20.09
CA ASP A 143 23.00 22.25 21.22
C ASP A 143 22.08 22.90 22.26
N SER A 144 22.00 22.30 23.46
CA SER A 144 21.09 22.78 24.52
C SER A 144 21.35 24.21 24.95
N LEU A 145 22.60 24.68 24.93
CA LEU A 145 22.94 26.08 25.25
C LEU A 145 22.37 27.03 24.20
N THR A 146 22.54 26.71 22.92
CA THR A 146 22.00 27.48 21.80
C THR A 146 20.47 27.46 21.81
N ALA A 147 19.85 26.31 22.09
CA ALA A 147 18.41 26.17 22.26
C ALA A 147 17.85 27.04 23.42
N ASN A 148 18.60 27.16 24.52
CA ASN A 148 18.23 28.05 25.63
C ASN A 148 18.30 29.52 25.22
N ILE A 149 19.34 29.93 24.50
CA ILE A 149 19.46 31.30 23.96
C ILE A 149 18.30 31.59 23.00
N LEU A 150 17.99 30.66 22.11
CA LEU A 150 16.84 30.73 21.21
C LEU A 150 15.53 30.93 21.99
N LYS A 151 15.31 30.16 23.06
CA LYS A 151 14.10 30.28 23.90
C LYS A 151 14.01 31.64 24.60
N LEU A 152 15.14 32.26 24.97
CA LEU A 152 15.17 33.62 25.55
C LEU A 152 14.87 34.71 24.51
N LEU A 153 15.29 34.53 23.25
CA LEU A 153 14.99 35.44 22.14
C LEU A 153 13.53 35.31 21.67
N HIS A 154 13.03 34.07 21.63
CA HIS A 154 11.70 33.73 21.13
C HIS A 154 10.93 32.87 22.13
N PRO A 155 10.42 33.46 23.24
CA PRO A 155 9.75 32.71 24.29
C PRO A 155 8.47 32.01 23.85
N GLU A 156 7.80 32.52 22.82
CA GLU A 156 6.58 31.93 22.25
C GLU A 156 6.87 30.74 21.30
N SER A 157 8.12 30.55 20.86
CA SER A 157 8.50 29.39 20.04
C SER A 157 8.47 28.09 20.83
N ARG A 158 8.06 27.00 20.17
CA ARG A 158 8.31 25.64 20.70
C ARG A 158 9.72 25.21 20.29
N VAL A 159 10.62 25.21 21.26
CA VAL A 159 12.04 24.88 21.07
C VAL A 159 12.33 23.47 21.58
N PHE A 160 12.96 22.63 20.74
CA PHE A 160 13.37 21.26 21.05
C PHE A 160 14.90 21.19 21.13
N ALA A 161 15.44 20.95 22.33
CA ALA A 161 16.88 20.93 22.62
C ALA A 161 17.49 19.52 22.44
N GLU A 162 17.32 18.92 21.26
CA GLU A 162 17.71 17.54 20.94
C GLU A 162 17.88 17.37 19.41
N GLY A 163 18.54 16.29 18.98
CA GLY A 163 18.80 16.05 17.56
C GLY A 163 17.52 15.82 16.75
N TYR A 164 17.45 16.37 15.53
CA TYR A 164 16.27 16.30 14.66
C TYR A 164 15.79 14.87 14.34
N GLU A 165 16.69 13.90 14.45
CA GLU A 165 16.37 12.48 14.31
C GLU A 165 15.55 11.91 15.45
N SER A 166 15.66 12.49 16.64
CA SER A 166 15.03 12.04 17.89
C SER A 166 13.67 12.69 18.13
N VAL A 167 13.45 13.89 17.60
CA VAL A 167 12.18 14.61 17.76
C VAL A 167 11.09 13.98 16.89
N GLU A 168 9.95 13.65 17.51
CA GLU A 168 8.77 13.16 16.81
C GLU A 168 7.76 14.29 16.56
N PHE A 169 7.52 14.59 15.28
CA PHE A 169 6.53 15.55 14.83
C PHE A 169 5.34 14.86 14.15
N PRO A 170 4.15 15.48 14.13
CA PRO A 170 3.02 14.95 13.38
C PRO A 170 3.34 14.98 11.87
N ARG A 171 2.97 13.92 11.16
CA ARG A 171 3.13 13.84 9.70
C ARG A 171 2.16 14.79 8.99
N ASN A 172 2.56 15.30 7.83
CA ASN A 172 1.75 16.21 7.00
C ASN A 172 1.18 17.41 7.79
N TRP A 173 1.98 17.98 8.68
CA TRP A 173 1.57 19.02 9.62
C TRP A 173 2.01 20.42 9.19
N PHE A 174 3.27 20.59 8.78
CA PHE A 174 3.83 21.92 8.55
C PHE A 174 3.48 22.47 7.17
N ASP A 175 3.27 23.79 7.11
CA ASP A 175 3.01 24.56 5.89
C ASP A 175 4.32 24.96 5.21
N LEU A 176 5.32 25.30 6.02
CA LEU A 176 6.64 25.75 5.60
C LEU A 176 7.72 25.07 6.44
N ALA A 177 8.76 24.57 5.77
CA ALA A 177 10.02 24.24 6.40
C ALA A 177 11.10 25.20 5.89
N ILE A 178 11.69 26.01 6.76
CA ILE A 178 12.72 26.99 6.39
C ILE A 178 13.92 26.83 7.31
N SER A 179 15.11 26.65 6.74
CA SER A 179 16.30 26.37 7.55
C SER A 179 17.61 26.47 6.76
N ASN A 180 18.72 26.50 7.50
CA ASN A 180 20.05 26.20 7.00
C ASN A 180 20.47 24.83 7.54
N VAL A 181 20.40 23.79 6.71
CA VAL A 181 20.62 22.42 7.16
C VAL A 181 22.11 22.15 7.35
N PRO A 182 22.53 21.29 8.30
CA PRO A 182 23.94 20.99 8.51
C PRO A 182 24.61 20.35 7.29
N PHE A 183 25.90 20.66 7.08
CA PHE A 183 26.69 20.11 5.96
C PHE A 183 27.65 19.03 6.46
N GLY A 184 27.43 17.78 6.05
CA GLY A 184 28.32 16.68 6.45
C GLY A 184 28.05 15.38 5.71
N ASP A 185 29.10 14.59 5.50
CA ASP A 185 29.05 13.25 4.88
C ASP A 185 29.11 12.17 5.96
N TYR A 186 28.26 12.31 6.98
CA TYR A 186 28.05 11.32 8.03
C TYR A 186 26.57 10.96 8.11
N GLY A 187 26.29 9.70 8.42
CA GLY A 187 24.93 9.18 8.40
C GLY A 187 24.20 9.20 9.74
N VAL A 188 22.88 9.01 9.68
CA VAL A 188 21.98 9.05 10.85
C VAL A 188 21.20 7.73 10.99
N VAL A 189 21.03 7.27 12.22
CA VAL A 189 20.28 6.04 12.50
C VAL A 189 18.79 6.36 12.67
N LYS A 190 17.99 6.21 11.60
CA LYS A 190 16.52 6.27 11.65
C LYS A 190 15.91 5.14 10.83
N ARG A 191 15.47 4.06 11.49
CA ARG A 191 15.10 2.77 10.85
C ARG A 191 13.99 2.86 9.78
N LYS A 192 13.18 3.92 9.78
CA LYS A 192 12.04 4.10 8.86
C LYS A 192 12.38 4.73 7.50
N LEU A 193 13.59 5.26 7.28
CA LEU A 193 14.00 5.83 6.00
C LEU A 193 14.99 4.89 5.26
N PRO A 194 14.95 4.82 3.91
CA PRO A 194 16.01 4.20 3.11
C PRO A 194 17.40 4.68 3.53
N SER A 195 18.40 3.80 3.58
CA SER A 195 19.73 4.19 4.06
C SER A 195 20.43 5.19 3.15
N PHE A 196 20.18 5.17 1.84
CA PHE A 196 20.77 6.14 0.92
C PHE A 196 20.39 7.59 1.26
N LEU A 197 19.18 7.80 1.81
CA LEU A 197 18.71 9.09 2.34
C LEU A 197 19.29 9.42 3.72
N ARG A 198 20.00 8.50 4.35
CA ARG A 198 20.59 8.64 5.68
C ARG A 198 22.11 8.55 5.68
N LYS A 199 22.77 8.53 4.51
CA LYS A 199 24.24 8.47 4.38
C LYS A 199 24.91 9.81 4.68
N SER A 200 24.24 10.91 4.34
CA SER A 200 24.68 12.26 4.64
C SER A 200 23.63 12.96 5.49
N ILE A 201 24.06 13.91 6.32
CA ILE A 201 23.15 14.61 7.24
C ILE A 201 22.17 15.52 6.48
N HIS A 202 22.60 16.17 5.40
CA HIS A 202 21.72 17.05 4.62
C HIS A 202 20.65 16.25 3.88
N ASP A 203 20.99 15.09 3.28
CA ASP A 203 20.00 14.22 2.61
C ASP A 203 18.93 13.75 3.61
N PHE A 204 19.34 13.44 4.85
CA PHE A 204 18.43 13.07 5.93
C PHE A 204 17.46 14.19 6.29
N PHE A 205 17.95 15.45 6.37
CA PHE A 205 17.12 16.60 6.69
C PHE A 205 16.04 16.82 5.63
N PHE A 206 16.35 16.69 4.34
CA PHE A 206 15.32 16.72 3.30
C PHE A 206 14.32 15.57 3.47
N ALA A 207 14.80 14.33 3.56
CA ALA A 207 13.93 13.16 3.61
C ALA A 207 12.98 13.15 4.81
N ASN A 208 13.48 13.50 6.00
CA ASN A 208 12.67 13.58 7.21
C ASN A 208 11.61 14.69 7.07
N THR A 209 12.00 15.87 6.56
CA THR A 209 11.11 17.04 6.43
C THR A 209 10.00 16.82 5.40
N VAL A 210 10.26 16.10 4.30
CA VAL A 210 9.22 15.74 3.31
C VAL A 210 8.05 15.01 3.97
N SER A 211 8.31 14.17 4.97
CA SER A 211 7.24 13.46 5.70
C SER A 211 6.41 14.36 6.62
N LEU A 212 6.96 15.50 7.03
CA LEU A 212 6.34 16.44 7.96
C LEU A 212 5.55 17.55 7.25
N LEU A 213 5.93 17.90 6.01
CA LEU A 213 5.20 18.88 5.21
C LEU A 213 3.86 18.33 4.74
N ARG A 214 2.79 19.13 4.81
CA ARG A 214 1.52 18.76 4.19
C ARG A 214 1.62 18.82 2.65
N PRO A 215 0.78 18.09 1.91
CA PRO A 215 0.63 18.30 0.47
C PRO A 215 0.43 19.79 0.13
N GLY A 216 1.16 20.29 -0.86
CA GLY A 216 1.22 21.71 -1.21
C GLY A 216 2.11 22.59 -0.32
N GLY A 217 2.63 22.06 0.81
CA GLY A 217 3.58 22.75 1.67
C GLY A 217 4.94 22.97 1.00
N VAL A 218 5.68 23.99 1.47
CA VAL A 218 6.94 24.43 0.85
C VAL A 218 8.13 24.15 1.75
N LEU A 219 9.22 23.69 1.14
CA LEU A 219 10.54 23.56 1.73
C LEU A 219 11.44 24.65 1.15
N ALA A 220 12.09 25.44 2.01
CA ALA A 220 13.01 26.52 1.67
C ALA A 220 14.33 26.33 2.44
N PHE A 221 15.25 25.54 1.90
CA PHE A 221 16.47 25.13 2.60
C PHE A 221 17.73 25.73 1.96
N ILE A 222 18.67 26.13 2.81
CA ILE A 222 20.05 26.35 2.43
C ILE A 222 20.81 25.05 2.65
N THR A 223 21.48 24.56 1.62
CA THR A 223 22.18 23.27 1.64
C THR A 223 23.53 23.35 0.92
N SER A 224 24.37 22.33 1.10
CA SER A 224 25.61 22.19 0.35
C SER A 224 25.31 22.02 -1.15
N ARG A 225 26.18 22.56 -2.01
CA ARG A 225 26.11 22.35 -3.48
C ARG A 225 26.07 20.88 -3.88
N TYR A 226 26.59 19.99 -3.04
CA TYR A 226 26.59 18.56 -3.31
C TYR A 226 25.18 17.96 -3.32
N THR A 227 24.18 18.59 -2.71
CA THR A 227 22.78 18.14 -2.84
C THR A 227 22.35 18.05 -4.31
N LEU A 228 22.71 19.07 -5.11
CA LEU A 228 22.38 19.11 -6.53
C LEU A 228 23.50 18.58 -7.45
N ASP A 229 24.77 18.74 -7.08
CA ASP A 229 25.92 18.41 -7.94
C ASP A 229 26.48 16.98 -7.75
N LYS A 230 25.97 16.18 -6.79
CA LYS A 230 26.48 14.81 -6.54
C LYS A 230 26.42 13.97 -7.80
N LYS A 231 27.46 13.17 -8.06
CA LYS A 231 27.48 12.22 -9.19
C LYS A 231 26.33 11.21 -9.10
N ASP A 232 26.02 10.75 -7.90
CA ASP A 232 24.90 9.85 -7.62
C ASP A 232 23.58 10.64 -7.66
N SER A 233 22.65 10.21 -8.51
CA SER A 233 21.34 10.85 -8.69
C SER A 233 20.26 10.29 -7.76
N SER A 234 20.53 9.22 -7.00
CA SER A 234 19.52 8.49 -6.20
C SER A 234 18.70 9.42 -5.28
N VAL A 235 19.37 10.33 -4.58
CA VAL A 235 18.69 11.31 -3.70
C VAL A 235 17.88 12.31 -4.51
N ARG A 236 18.42 12.83 -5.62
CA ARG A 236 17.70 13.80 -6.47
C ARG A 236 16.47 13.17 -7.13
N ALA A 237 16.59 11.93 -7.61
CA ALA A 237 15.47 11.17 -8.17
C ALA A 237 14.38 10.94 -7.10
N TRP A 238 14.78 10.61 -5.88
CA TRP A 238 13.84 10.49 -4.77
C TRP A 238 13.17 11.83 -4.44
N LEU A 239 13.92 12.93 -4.35
CA LEU A 239 13.34 14.27 -4.12
C LEU A 239 12.39 14.65 -5.24
N ALA A 240 12.76 14.46 -6.51
CA ALA A 240 11.92 14.77 -7.67
C ALA A 240 10.60 14.00 -7.69
N ARG A 241 10.56 12.75 -7.19
CA ARG A 241 9.33 11.97 -7.05
C ARG A 241 8.37 12.52 -6.01
N HIS A 242 8.86 13.23 -4.99
CA HIS A 242 8.02 13.71 -3.88
C HIS A 242 7.82 15.23 -3.88
N LEU A 243 8.71 15.96 -4.55
CA LEU A 243 8.81 17.41 -4.52
C LEU A 243 8.97 18.00 -5.92
N ASP A 244 8.25 19.09 -6.18
CA ASP A 244 8.46 19.95 -7.33
C ASP A 244 9.57 20.96 -7.00
N LEU A 245 10.64 21.02 -7.82
CA LEU A 245 11.65 22.05 -7.70
C LEU A 245 11.10 23.38 -8.24
N LEU A 246 10.84 24.35 -7.36
CA LEU A 246 10.36 25.68 -7.72
C LEU A 246 11.50 26.61 -8.12
N ALA A 247 12.58 26.63 -7.32
CA ALA A 247 13.76 27.43 -7.59
C ALA A 247 15.01 26.84 -6.91
N ALA A 248 16.17 27.03 -7.53
CA ALA A 248 17.47 26.80 -6.90
C ALA A 248 18.40 27.97 -7.19
N VAL A 249 19.01 28.56 -6.17
CA VAL A 249 19.96 29.68 -6.32
C VAL A 249 21.30 29.27 -5.74
N ARG A 250 22.38 29.44 -6.53
CA ARG A 250 23.75 29.15 -6.07
C ARG A 250 24.43 30.42 -5.60
N LEU A 251 24.90 30.41 -4.35
CA LEU A 251 25.53 31.56 -3.69
C LEU A 251 27.06 31.57 -3.92
N PRO A 252 27.70 32.75 -3.88
CA PRO A 252 29.15 32.86 -3.95
C PRO A 252 29.81 32.28 -2.69
N ASN A 253 31.05 31.82 -2.82
CA ASN A 253 31.79 31.13 -1.76
C ASN A 253 31.99 32.00 -0.50
N ASN A 254 31.99 33.31 -0.64
CA ASN A 254 32.15 34.25 0.47
C ASN A 254 30.82 34.68 1.12
N ALA A 255 29.67 34.13 0.69
CA ALA A 255 28.34 34.51 1.20
C ALA A 255 28.20 34.42 2.74
N PHE A 256 28.97 33.53 3.37
CA PHE A 256 28.96 33.34 4.83
C PHE A 256 30.30 33.72 5.50
N LYS A 257 31.23 34.34 4.79
CA LYS A 257 32.57 34.64 5.31
C LYS A 257 32.54 35.63 6.48
N GLU A 258 31.73 36.68 6.39
CA GLU A 258 31.64 37.71 7.44
C GLU A 258 30.99 37.18 8.73
N ASN A 259 29.94 36.37 8.60
CA ASN A 259 29.18 35.85 9.75
C ASN A 259 29.82 34.59 10.33
N ALA A 260 30.08 33.58 9.51
CA ALA A 260 30.48 32.23 9.93
C ALA A 260 31.99 31.91 9.71
N GLY A 261 32.75 32.80 9.06
CA GLY A 261 34.20 32.65 8.89
C GLY A 261 34.62 31.58 7.86
N THR A 262 33.71 31.10 7.02
CA THR A 262 33.94 30.01 6.07
C THR A 262 33.73 30.42 4.62
N GLU A 263 34.57 29.92 3.71
CA GLU A 263 34.42 30.07 2.26
C GLU A 263 33.88 28.77 1.64
N VAL A 264 32.56 28.68 1.39
CA VAL A 264 31.88 27.48 0.88
C VAL A 264 30.78 27.89 -0.11
N VAL A 265 30.67 27.16 -1.23
CA VAL A 265 29.57 27.32 -2.18
C VAL A 265 28.35 26.52 -1.69
N THR A 266 27.21 27.20 -1.58
CA THR A 266 25.94 26.63 -1.11
C THR A 266 24.81 26.94 -2.09
N ASP A 267 23.77 26.13 -2.03
CA ASP A 267 22.55 26.33 -2.80
C ASP A 267 21.37 26.64 -1.88
N VAL A 268 20.49 27.54 -2.31
CA VAL A 268 19.19 27.81 -1.67
C VAL A 268 18.11 27.18 -2.54
N LEU A 269 17.37 26.21 -1.99
CA LEU A 269 16.39 25.40 -2.70
C LEU A 269 14.98 25.72 -2.19
N PHE A 270 14.09 26.02 -3.12
CA PHE A 270 12.65 26.10 -2.91
C PHE A 270 11.97 24.93 -3.60
N MET A 271 11.28 24.10 -2.83
CA MET A 271 10.60 22.89 -3.31
C MET A 271 9.20 22.81 -2.73
N ARG A 272 8.22 22.33 -3.50
CA ARG A 272 6.84 22.12 -3.05
C ARG A 272 6.53 20.64 -2.97
N LYS A 273 5.88 20.19 -1.89
CA LYS A 273 5.42 18.81 -1.78
C LYS A 273 4.23 18.55 -2.72
N GLY A 274 4.35 17.54 -3.57
CA GLY A 274 3.27 17.10 -4.45
C GLY A 274 2.09 16.54 -3.66
N PHE A 275 0.91 16.57 -4.29
CA PHE A 275 -0.27 15.86 -3.76
C PHE A 275 -0.23 14.35 -4.05
N GLU A 276 0.54 13.97 -5.07
CA GLU A 276 0.87 12.60 -5.45
C GLU A 276 2.35 12.52 -5.82
N GLU A 277 2.87 11.30 -5.99
CA GLU A 277 4.25 11.12 -6.48
C GLU A 277 4.36 11.51 -7.96
N ASN A 278 5.41 12.27 -8.30
CA ASN A 278 5.74 12.63 -9.67
C ASN A 278 6.24 11.40 -10.43
N LYS A 279 5.48 11.01 -11.46
CA LYS A 279 5.82 9.90 -12.36
C LYS A 279 6.91 10.30 -13.36
N ASP A 280 6.85 11.53 -13.85
CA ASP A 280 7.83 12.08 -14.79
C ASP A 280 9.00 12.71 -14.04
N ILE A 281 10.15 12.03 -14.04
CA ILE A 281 11.36 12.53 -13.39
C ILE A 281 11.94 13.70 -14.21
N PRO A 282 12.01 14.92 -13.65
CA PRO A 282 12.48 16.08 -14.40
C PRO A 282 14.01 16.05 -14.64
N ASP A 283 14.45 16.72 -15.69
CA ASP A 283 15.86 16.72 -16.13
C ASP A 283 16.85 17.36 -15.14
N TRP A 284 16.38 18.11 -14.14
CA TRP A 284 17.25 18.66 -13.07
C TRP A 284 17.84 17.55 -12.19
N VAL A 285 17.32 16.32 -12.24
CA VAL A 285 17.91 15.16 -11.55
C VAL A 285 19.30 14.81 -12.11
N GLU A 286 19.59 15.20 -13.34
CA GLU A 286 20.87 14.92 -14.00
C GLU A 286 21.92 16.02 -13.78
N THR A 287 23.19 15.64 -13.92
CA THR A 287 24.34 16.55 -13.89
C THR A 287 25.11 16.46 -15.19
N ASP A 288 25.66 17.58 -15.65
CA ASP A 288 26.58 17.61 -16.78
C ASP A 288 28.00 17.99 -16.32
N PHE A 289 29.00 17.69 -17.16
CA PHE A 289 30.39 18.05 -16.91
C PHE A 289 30.66 19.50 -17.33
N LEU A 290 31.00 20.36 -16.37
CA LEU A 290 31.58 21.66 -16.65
C LEU A 290 33.09 21.51 -16.80
N SER A 291 33.61 21.81 -18.00
CA SER A 291 35.05 21.80 -18.29
C SER A 291 35.61 23.22 -18.33
N GLN A 292 36.55 23.54 -17.45
CA GLN A 292 37.24 24.84 -17.42
C GLN A 292 38.72 24.63 -17.06
N ASN A 293 39.63 25.30 -17.76
CA ASN A 293 41.09 25.15 -17.57
C ASN A 293 41.58 23.69 -17.58
N TYR A 294 41.08 22.87 -18.51
CA TYR A 294 41.37 21.42 -18.64
C TYR A 294 40.92 20.54 -17.46
N ARG A 295 40.07 21.06 -16.57
CA ARG A 295 39.51 20.36 -15.40
C ARG A 295 38.01 20.16 -15.55
N GLN A 296 37.49 19.09 -14.96
CA GLN A 296 36.07 18.71 -15.03
C GLN A 296 35.45 18.59 -13.64
N THR A 297 34.26 19.16 -13.48
CA THR A 297 33.40 18.99 -12.29
C THR A 297 31.98 18.71 -12.75
N ASN A 298 31.22 17.95 -11.95
CA ASN A 298 29.79 17.84 -12.17
C ASN A 298 29.10 19.12 -11.70
N VAL A 299 28.17 19.61 -12.51
CA VAL A 299 27.25 20.70 -12.17
C VAL A 299 25.85 20.24 -12.56
N ASN A 300 24.88 20.49 -11.69
CA ASN A 300 23.50 20.15 -11.95
C ASN A 300 22.96 20.82 -13.23
N ARG A 301 22.18 20.09 -14.03
CA ARG A 301 21.59 20.60 -15.28
C ARG A 301 20.74 21.85 -15.08
N TYR A 302 20.09 21.99 -13.92
CA TYR A 302 19.34 23.19 -13.58
C TYR A 302 20.21 24.45 -13.69
N PHE A 303 21.40 24.46 -13.06
CA PHE A 303 22.30 25.62 -13.07
C PHE A 303 22.96 25.85 -14.43
N MET A 304 23.22 24.78 -15.18
CA MET A 304 23.74 24.89 -16.56
C MET A 304 22.73 25.57 -17.49
N ARG A 305 21.43 25.28 -17.32
CA ARG A 305 20.34 25.88 -18.11
C ARG A 305 19.89 27.24 -17.58
N ASN A 306 20.17 27.53 -16.31
CA ASN A 306 19.82 28.78 -15.66
C ASN A 306 21.06 29.49 -15.08
N PRO A 307 22.03 29.94 -15.91
CA PRO A 307 23.24 30.62 -15.42
C PRO A 307 22.95 31.87 -14.56
N GLN A 308 21.82 32.54 -14.81
CA GLN A 308 21.35 33.69 -14.02
C GLN A 308 21.06 33.35 -12.55
N MET A 309 20.85 32.06 -12.24
CA MET A 309 20.62 31.57 -10.88
C MET A 309 21.93 31.30 -10.12
N ILE A 310 23.08 31.57 -10.73
CA ILE A 310 24.40 31.56 -10.09
C ILE A 310 24.79 33.01 -9.76
N LEU A 311 24.83 33.33 -8.46
CA LEU A 311 25.09 34.69 -7.97
C LEU A 311 26.59 34.99 -7.84
N GLY A 312 27.32 34.81 -8.92
CA GLY A 312 28.75 35.11 -9.00
C GLY A 312 29.41 34.53 -10.24
N VAL A 313 30.73 34.55 -10.28
CA VAL A 313 31.55 34.06 -11.39
C VAL A 313 32.12 32.67 -11.06
N GLN A 314 31.80 31.67 -11.89
CA GLN A 314 32.27 30.30 -11.72
C GLN A 314 33.79 30.18 -11.94
N GLY A 315 34.47 29.44 -11.07
CA GLY A 315 35.92 29.20 -11.12
C GLY A 315 36.34 27.82 -10.57
N MET A 316 37.63 27.49 -10.64
CA MET A 316 38.19 26.19 -10.24
C MET A 316 39.45 26.32 -9.33
N ASP A 317 39.31 27.09 -8.24
CA ASP A 317 40.42 27.46 -7.35
C ASP A 317 40.34 26.84 -5.94
N GLY A 318 39.23 26.16 -5.62
CA GLY A 318 39.09 25.36 -4.40
C GLY A 318 39.01 26.12 -3.07
N THR A 319 39.13 25.38 -1.96
CA THR A 319 39.24 25.90 -0.58
C THR A 319 40.66 25.66 -0.04
N LEU A 320 40.98 26.19 1.14
CA LEU A 320 42.27 26.01 1.84
C LEU A 320 42.69 24.53 2.05
N TYR A 321 41.76 23.56 1.93
CA TYR A 321 41.99 22.12 2.11
C TYR A 321 42.00 21.30 0.81
N LYS A 322 41.49 21.87 -0.30
CA LYS A 322 41.52 21.30 -1.66
C LYS A 322 41.64 22.46 -2.63
N SER A 323 42.86 22.79 -3.04
CA SER A 323 43.19 23.94 -3.90
C SER A 323 42.75 23.80 -5.37
N ASP A 324 41.83 22.88 -5.65
CA ASP A 324 41.46 22.40 -6.98
C ASP A 324 39.95 22.15 -7.16
N GLY A 325 39.10 22.62 -6.24
CA GLY A 325 37.64 22.45 -6.29
C GLY A 325 36.89 23.56 -7.05
N TYR A 326 35.69 23.24 -7.56
CA TYR A 326 34.80 24.25 -8.14
C TYR A 326 34.32 25.25 -7.08
N THR A 327 34.34 26.53 -7.45
CA THR A 327 33.97 27.67 -6.62
C THR A 327 33.13 28.67 -7.42
N VAL A 328 32.46 29.58 -6.72
CA VAL A 328 31.74 30.72 -7.29
C VAL A 328 32.26 31.96 -6.59
N HIS A 329 32.99 32.82 -7.29
CA HIS A 329 33.51 34.08 -6.75
C HIS A 329 32.41 35.13 -6.74
N ALA A 330 32.34 35.97 -5.71
CA ALA A 330 31.42 37.11 -5.71
C ALA A 330 31.71 38.05 -6.89
N ASP A 331 30.65 38.66 -7.41
CA ASP A 331 30.71 39.72 -8.41
C ASP A 331 30.29 41.07 -7.80
N ASP A 332 30.13 42.10 -8.63
CA ASP A 332 29.79 43.46 -8.19
C ASP A 332 28.33 43.62 -7.69
N ARG A 333 27.51 42.56 -7.71
CA ARG A 333 26.12 42.63 -7.27
C ARG A 333 26.00 42.54 -5.75
N ILE A 334 25.04 43.27 -5.19
CA ILE A 334 24.65 43.13 -3.78
C ILE A 334 23.88 41.82 -3.62
N LEU A 335 24.43 40.89 -2.82
CA LEU A 335 23.94 39.49 -2.75
C LEU A 335 22.43 39.38 -2.45
N GLY A 336 21.93 40.11 -1.45
CA GLY A 336 20.51 40.06 -1.06
C GLY A 336 19.57 40.55 -2.18
N GLU A 337 19.92 41.64 -2.85
CA GLU A 337 19.13 42.18 -3.98
C GLU A 337 19.19 41.27 -5.21
N ALA A 338 20.38 40.73 -5.50
CA ALA A 338 20.58 39.79 -6.60
C ALA A 338 19.77 38.51 -6.40
N MET A 339 19.77 37.96 -5.18
CA MET A 339 18.99 36.79 -4.82
C MET A 339 17.48 37.05 -4.87
N LYS A 340 17.03 38.19 -4.35
CA LYS A 340 15.64 38.62 -4.43
C LYS A 340 15.15 38.71 -5.88
N SER A 341 15.93 39.34 -6.75
CA SER A 341 15.63 39.45 -8.18
C SER A 341 15.60 38.08 -8.87
N ALA A 342 16.59 37.22 -8.60
CA ALA A 342 16.66 35.87 -9.16
C ALA A 342 15.45 35.02 -8.75
N LEU A 343 15.10 34.98 -7.46
CA LEU A 343 13.98 34.19 -6.95
C LEU A 343 12.64 34.66 -7.52
N ARG A 344 12.38 35.98 -7.56
CA ARG A 344 11.14 36.52 -8.15
C ARG A 344 11.00 36.26 -9.65
N SER A 345 12.09 36.03 -10.36
CA SER A 345 12.05 35.75 -11.80
C SER A 345 11.54 34.34 -12.15
N VAL A 346 11.56 33.41 -11.20
CA VAL A 346 11.21 31.99 -11.42
C VAL A 346 10.08 31.48 -10.53
N LEU A 347 9.90 32.06 -9.33
CA LEU A 347 8.87 31.61 -8.41
C LEU A 347 7.47 32.07 -8.85
N PRO A 348 6.42 31.26 -8.65
CA PRO A 348 5.05 31.65 -8.93
C PRO A 348 4.52 32.63 -7.87
N GLU A 349 3.80 33.66 -8.33
CA GLU A 349 3.11 34.61 -7.44
C GLU A 349 1.84 33.96 -6.83
N ASN A 350 1.59 34.18 -5.54
CA ASN A 350 0.37 33.73 -4.83
C ASN A 350 0.05 32.22 -4.91
N LEU A 351 1.08 31.37 -4.94
CA LEU A 351 0.98 29.90 -4.98
C LEU A 351 0.02 29.30 -3.94
N LEU A 352 -0.11 29.92 -2.75
CA LEU A 352 -0.96 29.44 -1.66
C LEU A 352 -2.44 29.85 -1.78
N MET A 353 -2.79 30.81 -2.65
CA MET A 353 -4.18 31.26 -2.86
C MET A 353 -4.95 30.37 -3.84
N THR A 354 -4.25 29.58 -4.65
CA THR A 354 -4.86 28.48 -5.40
C THR A 354 -5.08 27.31 -4.44
N LYS A 355 -6.14 27.40 -3.64
CA LYS A 355 -6.95 26.20 -3.40
C LYS A 355 -7.37 25.74 -4.78
N GLU A 356 -6.64 24.82 -5.38
CA GLU A 356 -7.27 23.86 -6.27
C GLU A 356 -8.19 23.02 -5.37
N GLU A 357 -9.32 23.63 -4.97
CA GLU A 357 -10.55 22.90 -5.01
C GLU A 357 -10.58 22.35 -6.42
N THR A 358 -10.25 21.07 -6.54
CA THR A 358 -10.77 20.26 -7.63
C THR A 358 -12.28 20.33 -7.46
N GLN A 359 -12.87 21.43 -7.90
CA GLN A 359 -14.22 21.45 -8.39
C GLN A 359 -14.16 20.45 -9.53
N ILE A 360 -14.54 19.21 -9.20
CA ILE A 360 -15.04 18.28 -10.20
C ILE A 360 -16.23 19.02 -10.77
N ASP A 361 -15.94 19.73 -11.85
CA ASP A 361 -16.87 20.62 -12.49
C ASP A 361 -18.10 19.81 -12.90
N ALA A 362 -19.22 20.52 -12.86
CA ALA A 362 -20.59 20.07 -12.99
C ALA A 362 -20.81 18.78 -13.78
N HIS A 363 -21.76 17.97 -13.29
CA HIS A 363 -22.53 17.01 -14.09
C HIS A 363 -22.72 17.54 -15.51
N VAL A 364 -21.91 17.07 -16.45
CA VAL A 364 -22.19 17.24 -17.87
C VAL A 364 -23.46 16.44 -18.09
N GLU A 365 -24.56 17.12 -18.37
CA GLU A 365 -25.75 16.44 -18.88
C GLU A 365 -25.39 15.83 -20.24
N HIS A 366 -24.89 14.60 -20.22
CA HIS A 366 -24.71 13.84 -21.43
C HIS A 366 -26.08 13.62 -22.05
N GLU A 367 -26.26 14.14 -23.26
CA GLU A 367 -27.34 13.72 -24.14
C GLU A 367 -27.24 12.20 -24.31
N ILE A 368 -28.37 11.50 -24.14
CA ILE A 368 -28.42 10.05 -24.30
C ILE A 368 -28.16 9.76 -25.78
N GLU A 369 -26.93 9.36 -26.12
CA GLU A 369 -26.55 9.00 -27.47
C GLU A 369 -27.20 7.65 -27.84
N ILE A 370 -27.95 7.63 -28.95
CA ILE A 370 -28.70 6.44 -29.39
C ILE A 370 -28.10 5.88 -30.67
N THR A 371 -27.88 4.58 -30.68
CA THR A 371 -27.06 3.90 -31.69
C THR A 371 -27.86 3.00 -32.61
N LEU A 372 -29.15 2.90 -32.34
CA LEU A 372 -30.15 2.36 -33.25
C LEU A 372 -30.05 3.08 -34.61
N SER A 373 -29.74 2.32 -35.65
CA SER A 373 -29.70 2.80 -37.03
C SER A 373 -30.55 1.89 -37.91
N ALA A 374 -31.24 2.50 -38.88
CA ALA A 374 -32.10 1.76 -39.78
C ALA A 374 -31.24 1.06 -40.85
N PRO A 375 -31.24 -0.28 -40.94
CA PRO A 375 -30.48 -0.99 -41.97
C PRO A 375 -31.06 -0.75 -43.38
N LYS A 376 -32.32 -0.30 -43.48
CA LYS A 376 -33.00 0.08 -44.72
C LYS A 376 -33.88 1.31 -44.48
N PRO A 377 -34.14 2.14 -45.50
CA PRO A 377 -35.03 3.31 -45.38
C PRO A 377 -36.45 2.94 -44.91
N ALA A 378 -36.94 1.76 -45.26
CA ALA A 378 -38.26 1.26 -44.84
C ALA A 378 -38.36 0.97 -43.33
N ASP A 379 -37.22 0.81 -42.64
CA ASP A 379 -37.17 0.54 -41.20
C ASP A 379 -36.96 1.83 -40.37
N GLN A 380 -36.77 2.99 -41.02
CA GLN A 380 -36.44 4.27 -40.37
C GLN A 380 -37.52 4.71 -39.37
N GLU A 381 -38.78 4.73 -39.80
CA GLU A 381 -39.90 5.16 -38.96
C GLU A 381 -40.09 4.24 -37.73
N ARG A 382 -39.80 2.95 -37.90
CA ARG A 382 -39.85 1.97 -36.82
C ARG A 382 -38.69 2.17 -35.82
N ILE A 383 -37.49 2.45 -36.32
CA ILE A 383 -36.34 2.80 -35.47
C ILE A 383 -36.62 4.08 -34.69
N ASP A 384 -37.15 5.12 -35.32
CA ASP A 384 -37.44 6.41 -34.66
C ASP A 384 -38.48 6.25 -33.54
N GLY A 385 -39.49 5.39 -33.74
CA GLY A 385 -40.43 5.00 -32.68
C GLY A 385 -39.75 4.32 -31.48
N LEU A 386 -38.86 3.35 -31.74
CA LEU A 386 -38.09 2.68 -30.67
C LEU A 386 -37.15 3.64 -29.93
N LYS A 387 -36.53 4.60 -30.64
CA LYS A 387 -35.70 5.66 -30.05
C LYS A 387 -36.52 6.55 -29.11
N SER A 388 -37.71 6.97 -29.55
CA SER A 388 -38.61 7.81 -28.76
C SER A 388 -39.01 7.16 -27.45
N ILE A 389 -39.40 5.86 -27.50
CA ILE A 389 -39.73 5.08 -26.30
C ILE A 389 -38.52 5.00 -25.36
N TYR A 390 -37.34 4.69 -25.90
CA TYR A 390 -36.10 4.58 -25.11
C TYR A 390 -35.76 5.88 -24.37
N LEU A 391 -35.72 7.01 -25.09
CA LEU A 391 -35.40 8.32 -24.51
C LEU A 391 -36.40 8.72 -23.43
N THR A 392 -37.68 8.54 -23.69
CA THR A 392 -38.74 8.96 -22.74
C THR A 392 -38.69 8.11 -21.48
N ALA A 393 -38.47 6.80 -21.61
CA ALA A 393 -38.30 5.90 -20.47
C ALA A 393 -37.05 6.24 -19.64
N LYS A 394 -35.91 6.53 -20.29
CA LYS A 394 -34.68 6.95 -19.58
C LYS A 394 -34.85 8.32 -18.90
N LYS A 395 -35.53 9.28 -19.54
CA LYS A 395 -35.87 10.58 -18.92
C LYS A 395 -36.74 10.41 -17.68
N LEU A 396 -37.76 9.55 -17.75
CA LEU A 396 -38.62 9.23 -16.60
C LEU A 396 -37.81 8.63 -15.44
N LEU A 397 -36.97 7.63 -15.71
CA LEU A 397 -36.13 6.99 -14.69
C LEU A 397 -35.13 7.96 -14.04
N LYS A 398 -34.53 8.86 -14.83
CA LYS A 398 -33.65 9.93 -14.31
C LYS A 398 -34.42 10.88 -13.40
N ALA A 399 -35.61 11.32 -13.81
CA ALA A 399 -36.46 12.20 -13.00
C ALA A 399 -36.92 11.54 -11.69
N GLU A 400 -37.28 10.25 -11.71
CA GLU A 400 -37.62 9.49 -10.50
C GLU A 400 -36.43 9.35 -9.55
N THR A 401 -35.23 9.06 -10.08
CA THR A 401 -34.00 8.91 -9.28
C THR A 401 -33.61 10.22 -8.58
N GLN A 402 -33.75 11.35 -9.28
CA GLN A 402 -33.43 12.68 -8.77
C GLN A 402 -34.50 13.24 -7.80
N GLY A 403 -35.61 12.51 -7.57
CA GLY A 403 -36.69 12.96 -6.70
C GLY A 403 -37.48 14.14 -7.29
N ALA A 404 -37.64 14.21 -8.61
CA ALA A 404 -38.46 15.22 -9.26
C ALA A 404 -39.92 15.17 -8.77
N SER A 405 -40.65 16.29 -8.91
CA SER A 405 -42.02 16.39 -8.41
C SER A 405 -42.96 15.35 -9.03
N LEU A 406 -44.01 14.99 -8.28
CA LEU A 406 -45.04 14.05 -8.76
C LEU A 406 -45.71 14.53 -10.06
N VAL A 407 -45.77 15.84 -10.31
CA VAL A 407 -46.32 16.42 -11.53
C VAL A 407 -45.43 16.08 -12.74
N VAL A 408 -44.12 16.32 -12.63
CA VAL A 408 -43.16 16.07 -13.70
C VAL A 408 -43.06 14.57 -14.03
N THR A 409 -42.96 13.73 -13.00
CA THR A 409 -42.88 12.27 -13.19
C THR A 409 -44.17 11.68 -13.77
N SER A 410 -45.34 12.19 -13.39
CA SER A 410 -46.62 11.76 -13.97
C SER A 410 -46.75 12.16 -15.45
N GLN A 411 -46.30 13.36 -15.82
CA GLN A 411 -46.31 13.81 -17.20
C GLN A 411 -45.40 12.96 -18.09
N LEU A 412 -44.14 12.75 -17.68
CA LEU A 412 -43.20 11.90 -18.42
C LEU A 412 -43.70 10.45 -18.56
N ARG A 413 -44.39 9.92 -17.55
CA ARG A 413 -45.01 8.58 -17.61
C ARG A 413 -46.19 8.53 -18.59
N GLN A 414 -46.95 9.61 -18.69
CA GLN A 414 -48.02 9.73 -19.69
C GLN A 414 -47.43 9.79 -21.11
N GLU A 415 -46.38 10.59 -21.32
CA GLU A 415 -45.66 10.68 -22.60
C GLU A 415 -45.08 9.31 -23.02
N LEU A 416 -44.51 8.55 -22.07
CA LEU A 416 -44.02 7.19 -22.32
C LEU A 416 -45.15 6.24 -22.72
N ASN A 417 -46.30 6.32 -22.05
CA ASN A 417 -47.47 5.49 -22.40
C ASN A 417 -47.96 5.78 -23.82
N ILE A 418 -48.06 7.07 -24.19
CA ILE A 418 -48.47 7.48 -25.54
C ILE A 418 -47.48 6.95 -26.59
N ALA A 419 -46.17 7.17 -26.39
CA ALA A 419 -45.15 6.70 -27.32
C ALA A 419 -45.18 5.17 -27.51
N TYR A 420 -45.43 4.41 -26.45
CA TYR A 420 -45.56 2.95 -26.52
C TYR A 420 -46.85 2.50 -27.22
N ASP A 421 -47.99 3.12 -26.90
CA ASP A 421 -49.28 2.75 -27.46
C ASP A 421 -49.33 3.06 -28.97
N ASP A 422 -48.77 4.20 -29.39
CA ASP A 422 -48.64 4.58 -30.81
C ASP A 422 -47.74 3.60 -31.57
N PHE A 423 -46.60 3.22 -30.97
CA PHE A 423 -45.68 2.25 -31.58
C PHE A 423 -46.33 0.87 -31.72
N THR A 424 -46.96 0.37 -30.65
CA THR A 424 -47.56 -0.97 -30.65
C THR A 424 -48.79 -1.07 -31.54
N ALA A 425 -49.58 0.00 -31.68
CA ALA A 425 -50.69 0.06 -32.62
C ALA A 425 -50.22 -0.09 -34.08
N LYS A 426 -49.06 0.50 -34.43
CA LYS A 426 -48.56 0.52 -35.81
C LYS A 426 -47.65 -0.67 -36.16
N TYR A 427 -46.81 -1.13 -35.23
CA TYR A 427 -45.77 -2.13 -35.49
C TYR A 427 -45.87 -3.39 -34.61
N GLY A 428 -46.82 -3.44 -33.67
CA GLY A 428 -46.96 -4.51 -32.68
C GLY A 428 -45.94 -4.42 -31.54
N ALA A 429 -45.96 -5.41 -30.65
CA ALA A 429 -45.08 -5.53 -29.47
C ALA A 429 -43.58 -5.32 -29.79
N ILE A 430 -42.83 -4.69 -28.88
CA ILE A 430 -41.38 -4.45 -29.03
C ILE A 430 -40.61 -5.77 -29.23
N ASN A 431 -41.01 -6.83 -28.53
CA ASN A 431 -40.44 -8.17 -28.58
C ASN A 431 -40.95 -9.02 -29.75
N LYS A 432 -41.75 -8.46 -30.66
CA LYS A 432 -42.11 -9.15 -31.91
C LYS A 432 -40.84 -9.37 -32.77
N THR A 433 -40.73 -10.52 -33.43
CA THR A 433 -39.53 -10.92 -34.20
C THR A 433 -39.05 -9.86 -35.19
N ALA A 434 -39.97 -9.14 -35.84
CA ALA A 434 -39.65 -8.09 -36.81
C ALA A 434 -39.06 -6.82 -36.18
N ASN A 435 -39.35 -6.55 -34.90
CA ASN A 435 -38.84 -5.40 -34.14
C ASN A 435 -37.52 -5.78 -33.46
N ILE A 436 -37.44 -6.97 -32.84
CA ILE A 436 -36.19 -7.50 -32.25
C ILE A 436 -35.05 -7.56 -33.26
N ARG A 437 -35.33 -7.94 -34.52
CA ARG A 437 -34.31 -7.98 -35.57
C ARG A 437 -33.58 -6.64 -35.74
N LEU A 438 -34.28 -5.52 -35.56
CA LEU A 438 -33.73 -4.18 -35.68
C LEU A 438 -32.94 -3.74 -34.44
N LEU A 439 -33.12 -4.45 -33.32
CA LEU A 439 -32.40 -4.23 -32.08
C LEU A 439 -31.11 -5.06 -31.99
N ASN A 440 -30.85 -5.97 -32.93
CA ASN A 440 -29.70 -6.87 -32.88
C ASN A 440 -28.37 -6.11 -32.93
N GLY A 441 -27.56 -6.24 -31.88
CA GLY A 441 -26.26 -5.57 -31.77
C GLY A 441 -26.31 -4.16 -31.20
N SER A 442 -27.51 -3.61 -30.92
CA SER A 442 -27.69 -2.29 -30.30
C SER A 442 -27.65 -2.35 -28.78
N TYR A 443 -27.17 -1.28 -28.14
CA TYR A 443 -27.02 -1.18 -26.68
C TYR A 443 -28.37 -1.08 -25.97
N GLU A 444 -29.36 -0.51 -26.64
CA GLU A 444 -30.70 -0.22 -26.14
C GLU A 444 -31.57 -1.48 -26.09
N ALA A 445 -31.15 -2.55 -26.78
CA ALA A 445 -31.94 -3.77 -26.97
C ALA A 445 -32.37 -4.45 -25.65
N PRO A 446 -31.49 -4.69 -24.66
CA PRO A 446 -31.91 -5.35 -23.42
C PRO A 446 -32.94 -4.53 -22.65
N PHE A 447 -32.75 -3.21 -22.60
CA PHE A 447 -33.67 -2.28 -21.91
C PHE A 447 -35.03 -2.22 -22.61
N LEU A 448 -35.05 -2.03 -23.93
CA LEU A 448 -36.29 -1.96 -24.71
C LEU A 448 -37.10 -3.26 -24.62
N LYS A 449 -36.43 -4.41 -24.64
CA LYS A 449 -37.09 -5.72 -24.47
C LYS A 449 -37.71 -5.88 -23.07
N ALA A 450 -37.12 -5.30 -22.04
CA ALA A 450 -37.60 -5.38 -20.66
C ALA A 450 -38.84 -4.51 -20.39
N LEU A 451 -39.21 -3.60 -21.31
CA LEU A 451 -40.40 -2.75 -21.17
C LEU A 451 -41.72 -3.51 -21.35
N GLU A 452 -41.69 -4.77 -21.77
CA GLU A 452 -42.89 -5.59 -21.89
C GLU A 452 -42.62 -7.09 -21.64
N GLU A 453 -43.60 -7.78 -21.05
CA GLU A 453 -43.63 -9.23 -20.95
C GLU A 453 -44.39 -9.79 -22.15
N TYR A 454 -43.67 -10.38 -23.10
CA TYR A 454 -44.25 -10.90 -24.34
C TYR A 454 -44.54 -12.40 -24.26
N ASN A 455 -45.79 -12.79 -24.53
CA ASN A 455 -46.16 -14.19 -24.71
C ASN A 455 -46.13 -14.54 -26.21
N PRO A 456 -45.15 -15.34 -26.68
CA PRO A 456 -45.00 -15.67 -28.10
C PRO A 456 -46.13 -16.56 -28.63
N THR A 457 -46.86 -17.28 -27.76
CA THR A 457 -47.96 -18.17 -28.16
C THR A 457 -49.26 -17.41 -28.43
N SER A 458 -49.57 -16.40 -27.62
CA SER A 458 -50.76 -15.56 -27.80
C SER A 458 -50.48 -14.28 -28.60
N ALA A 459 -49.21 -13.99 -28.91
CA ALA A 459 -48.76 -12.74 -29.53
C ALA A 459 -49.18 -11.46 -28.78
N THR A 460 -49.44 -11.56 -27.47
CA THR A 460 -49.83 -10.46 -26.60
C THR A 460 -48.64 -10.02 -25.73
N ALA A 461 -48.52 -8.73 -25.49
CA ALA A 461 -47.52 -8.14 -24.59
C ALA A 461 -48.21 -7.45 -23.42
N LYS A 462 -47.65 -7.58 -22.22
CA LYS A 462 -48.05 -6.83 -21.02
C LYS A 462 -47.00 -5.74 -20.74
N LYS A 463 -47.43 -4.50 -20.53
CA LYS A 463 -46.55 -3.38 -20.15
C LYS A 463 -45.82 -3.68 -18.84
N ALA A 464 -44.56 -3.25 -18.73
CA ALA A 464 -43.77 -3.33 -17.50
C ALA A 464 -44.27 -2.33 -16.43
N ASP A 465 -43.81 -2.51 -15.19
CA ASP A 465 -44.25 -1.70 -14.04
C ASP A 465 -43.96 -0.19 -14.20
N LEU A 466 -42.89 0.17 -14.93
CA LEU A 466 -42.49 1.57 -15.21
C LEU A 466 -43.62 2.42 -15.81
N PHE A 467 -44.57 1.79 -16.52
CA PHE A 467 -45.71 2.47 -17.14
C PHE A 467 -46.80 2.86 -16.14
N HIS A 468 -46.77 2.32 -14.92
CA HIS A 468 -47.87 2.43 -13.95
C HIS A 468 -47.43 3.03 -12.62
N GLU A 469 -46.23 2.69 -12.13
CA GLU A 469 -45.75 3.09 -10.81
C GLU A 469 -44.26 3.52 -10.84
N PRO A 470 -43.80 4.34 -9.88
CA PRO A 470 -42.38 4.66 -9.75
C PRO A 470 -41.56 3.39 -9.48
N LEU A 471 -40.53 3.15 -10.30
CA LEU A 471 -39.76 1.89 -10.28
C LEU A 471 -38.51 2.00 -9.39
N VAL A 472 -37.92 3.19 -9.28
CA VAL A 472 -36.61 3.40 -8.65
C VAL A 472 -36.69 4.24 -7.38
N ARG A 473 -35.75 4.02 -6.45
CA ARG A 473 -35.59 4.83 -5.25
C ARG A 473 -35.09 6.23 -5.61
N SER A 474 -35.63 7.25 -4.93
CA SER A 474 -35.14 8.63 -5.03
C SER A 474 -34.12 8.92 -3.93
N THR A 475 -33.33 9.99 -4.10
CA THR A 475 -32.55 10.58 -3.01
C THR A 475 -33.47 10.95 -1.85
N ALA A 476 -33.11 10.57 -0.62
CA ALA A 476 -33.88 10.93 0.57
C ALA A 476 -33.71 12.43 0.85
N GLN A 477 -34.80 13.18 0.89
CA GLN A 477 -34.82 14.55 1.41
C GLN A 477 -35.44 14.52 2.80
N VAL A 478 -34.61 14.69 3.83
CA VAL A 478 -35.10 14.90 5.20
C VAL A 478 -35.29 16.41 5.39
N GLU A 479 -36.52 16.84 5.70
CA GLU A 479 -36.76 18.23 6.07
C GLU A 479 -36.24 18.49 7.50
N LYS A 480 -35.18 19.31 7.62
CA LYS A 480 -34.54 19.71 8.89
C LYS A 480 -34.11 18.52 9.78
N PRO A 481 -33.15 17.70 9.32
CA PRO A 481 -32.59 16.61 10.13
C PRO A 481 -31.92 17.13 11.41
N SER A 482 -31.89 16.29 12.45
CA SER A 482 -30.98 16.49 13.58
C SER A 482 -29.51 16.48 13.11
N VAL A 483 -28.55 16.90 13.93
CA VAL A 483 -27.13 16.83 13.55
C VAL A 483 -26.67 15.39 13.27
N ASP A 484 -27.21 14.42 14.00
CA ASP A 484 -26.97 12.99 13.76
C ASP A 484 -27.55 12.52 12.43
N ASP A 485 -28.81 12.84 12.14
CA ASP A 485 -29.43 12.52 10.87
C ASP A 485 -28.69 13.21 9.71
N ALA A 486 -28.21 14.44 9.93
CA ALA A 486 -27.46 15.20 8.96
C ALA A 486 -26.07 14.59 8.69
N LEU A 487 -25.41 13.99 9.68
CA LEU A 487 -24.20 13.20 9.50
C LEU A 487 -24.48 11.99 8.60
N LEU A 488 -25.55 11.23 8.86
CA LEU A 488 -25.91 10.07 8.04
C LEU A 488 -26.23 10.46 6.59
N VAL A 489 -26.96 11.57 6.39
CA VAL A 489 -27.21 12.15 5.06
C VAL A 489 -25.91 12.64 4.41
N CYS A 490 -24.97 13.19 5.18
CA CYS A 490 -23.64 13.58 4.69
C CYS A 490 -22.86 12.36 4.20
N LEU A 491 -22.80 11.29 4.99
CA LEU A 491 -22.13 10.05 4.60
C LEU A 491 -22.76 9.43 3.35
N ASP A 492 -24.10 9.40 3.26
CA ASP A 492 -24.82 8.93 2.06
C ASP A 492 -24.59 9.85 0.85
N SER A 493 -24.44 11.17 1.03
CA SER A 493 -24.34 12.12 -0.09
C SER A 493 -22.93 12.42 -0.55
N LYS A 494 -21.95 12.36 0.37
CA LYS A 494 -20.56 12.78 0.16
C LYS A 494 -19.55 11.65 0.36
N GLY A 495 -19.94 10.54 1.01
CA GLY A 495 -19.03 9.45 1.35
C GLY A 495 -17.99 9.78 2.43
N LYS A 496 -18.02 11.00 2.98
CA LYS A 496 -17.09 11.50 3.99
C LYS A 496 -17.78 12.48 4.94
N VAL A 497 -17.12 12.81 6.06
CA VAL A 497 -17.60 13.83 6.99
C VAL A 497 -17.28 15.22 6.42
N ASP A 498 -18.31 16.05 6.25
CA ASP A 498 -18.20 17.44 5.79
C ASP A 498 -19.01 18.32 6.75
N LEU A 499 -18.30 19.03 7.64
CA LEU A 499 -18.93 19.86 8.67
C LEU A 499 -19.76 20.98 8.07
N SER A 500 -19.29 21.61 6.99
CA SER A 500 -20.01 22.71 6.32
C SER A 500 -21.33 22.22 5.74
N PHE A 501 -21.36 21.02 5.16
CA PHE A 501 -22.57 20.40 4.65
C PHE A 501 -23.55 20.05 5.78
N ILE A 502 -23.07 19.43 6.86
CA ILE A 502 -23.89 19.06 8.02
C ILE A 502 -24.48 20.31 8.68
N ALA A 503 -23.68 21.37 8.87
CA ALA A 503 -24.09 22.64 9.46
C ALA A 503 -25.20 23.32 8.65
N ARG A 504 -25.06 23.34 7.31
CA ARG A 504 -26.07 23.87 6.40
C ARG A 504 -27.38 23.10 6.48
N LEU A 505 -27.31 21.77 6.51
CA LEU A 505 -28.47 20.89 6.48
C LEU A 505 -29.26 20.95 7.81
N SER A 506 -28.55 20.98 8.94
CA SER A 506 -29.11 21.11 10.29
C SER A 506 -29.40 22.56 10.70
N LYS A 507 -29.04 23.55 9.88
CA LYS A 507 -29.20 25.00 10.12
C LYS A 507 -28.50 25.48 11.40
N THR A 508 -27.26 25.04 11.60
CA THR A 508 -26.39 25.43 12.73
C THR A 508 -24.98 25.84 12.23
N THR A 509 -24.01 26.05 13.14
CA THR A 509 -22.60 26.35 12.80
C THR A 509 -21.71 25.11 12.89
N GLU A 510 -20.57 25.11 12.20
CA GLU A 510 -19.61 23.99 12.23
C GLU A 510 -19.09 23.69 13.64
N GLU A 511 -18.91 24.71 14.46
CA GLU A 511 -18.48 24.58 15.86
C GLU A 511 -19.50 23.79 16.68
N VAL A 512 -20.80 24.08 16.51
CA VAL A 512 -21.88 23.36 17.19
C VAL A 512 -21.99 21.93 16.67
N VAL A 513 -21.79 21.70 15.37
CA VAL A 513 -21.75 20.34 14.80
C VAL A 513 -20.61 19.54 15.42
N ALA A 514 -19.39 20.10 15.46
CA ALA A 514 -18.23 19.42 16.02
C ALA A 514 -18.42 19.07 17.51
N GLN A 515 -19.03 19.98 18.28
CA GLN A 515 -19.36 19.72 19.69
C GLN A 515 -20.43 18.64 19.88
N GLN A 516 -21.50 18.65 19.08
CA GLN A 516 -22.57 17.64 19.19
C GLN A 516 -22.14 16.25 18.71
N LEU A 517 -21.20 16.19 17.76
CA LEU A 517 -20.65 14.94 17.23
C LEU A 517 -19.34 14.51 17.93
N ALA A 518 -18.95 15.16 19.02
CA ALA A 518 -17.78 14.79 19.81
C ALA A 518 -17.82 13.30 20.20
N GLY A 519 -16.67 12.61 20.11
CA GLY A 519 -16.55 11.15 20.24
C GLY A 519 -17.15 10.30 19.10
N ARG A 520 -17.94 10.87 18.18
CA ARG A 520 -18.46 10.19 16.97
C ARG A 520 -17.68 10.52 15.71
N ILE A 521 -17.05 11.69 15.69
CA ILE A 521 -16.11 12.11 14.65
C ILE A 521 -14.81 12.59 15.31
N PHE A 522 -13.70 12.45 14.60
CA PHE A 522 -12.39 12.91 15.04
C PHE A 522 -11.73 13.71 13.92
N ARG A 523 -11.04 14.78 14.32
CA ARG A 523 -10.16 15.51 13.42
C ARG A 523 -8.84 14.76 13.29
N LEU A 524 -8.41 14.50 12.07
CA LEU A 524 -7.11 13.89 11.81
C LEU A 524 -5.97 14.88 12.13
N PRO A 525 -4.95 14.46 12.88
CA PRO A 525 -3.73 15.25 13.05
C PRO A 525 -3.10 15.61 11.70
N SER A 526 -3.02 14.65 10.78
CA SER A 526 -2.55 14.85 9.42
C SER A 526 -3.65 15.47 8.54
N GLY A 527 -3.40 16.64 7.95
CA GLY A 527 -4.31 17.26 6.97
C GLY A 527 -5.54 17.96 7.56
N GLY A 528 -5.93 17.68 8.81
CA GLY A 528 -7.00 18.40 9.51
C GLY A 528 -8.43 18.03 9.09
N GLU A 529 -8.60 17.00 8.27
CA GLU A 529 -9.90 16.46 7.84
C GLU A 529 -10.64 15.79 8.99
N TRP A 530 -11.97 15.72 8.90
CA TRP A 530 -12.80 15.00 9.87
C TRP A 530 -13.16 13.62 9.35
N VAL A 531 -13.07 12.62 10.21
CA VAL A 531 -13.43 11.22 9.93
C VAL A 531 -14.33 10.68 11.03
N THR A 532 -15.04 9.58 10.76
CA THR A 532 -15.89 8.93 11.76
C THR A 532 -15.05 8.18 12.80
N ALA A 533 -15.62 7.94 13.99
CA ALA A 533 -14.96 7.22 15.07
C ALA A 533 -14.56 5.79 14.69
N ASP A 534 -15.39 5.07 13.93
CA ASP A 534 -15.07 3.72 13.43
C ASP A 534 -13.85 3.73 12.49
N GLU A 535 -13.67 4.78 11.70
CA GLU A 535 -12.51 4.96 10.83
C GLU A 535 -11.26 5.35 11.64
N TYR A 536 -11.39 6.33 12.53
CA TYR A 536 -10.25 6.83 13.29
C TYR A 536 -9.69 5.78 14.24
N LEU A 537 -10.57 5.07 14.97
CA LEU A 537 -10.20 4.11 16.01
C LEU A 537 -9.99 2.67 15.50
N SER A 538 -9.77 2.49 14.20
CA SER A 538 -9.44 1.22 13.55
C SER A 538 -8.11 1.30 12.77
N GLY A 539 -7.67 0.21 12.14
CA GLY A 539 -6.36 0.13 11.50
C GLY A 539 -5.22 0.13 12.52
N ASN A 540 -4.07 0.70 12.18
CA ASN A 540 -2.90 0.81 13.06
C ASN A 540 -3.11 1.91 14.13
N VAL A 541 -3.73 1.55 15.25
CA VAL A 541 -4.09 2.52 16.31
C VAL A 541 -2.89 3.01 17.12
N ARG A 542 -1.79 2.24 17.18
CA ARG A 542 -0.56 2.66 17.86
C ARG A 542 0.18 3.75 17.09
N GLU A 543 0.24 3.63 15.77
CA GLU A 543 0.80 4.69 14.91
C GLU A 543 -0.06 5.95 14.99
N LYS A 544 -1.39 5.82 14.89
CA LYS A 544 -2.31 6.95 15.09
C LYS A 544 -2.16 7.58 16.46
N LEU A 545 -1.93 6.81 17.52
CA LEU A 545 -1.71 7.35 18.87
C LEU A 545 -0.44 8.19 18.94
N ARG A 546 0.65 7.72 18.32
CA ARG A 546 1.89 8.50 18.24
C ARG A 546 1.67 9.83 17.55
N ASP A 547 0.99 9.81 16.39
CA ASP A 547 0.69 11.03 15.64
C ASP A 547 -0.22 11.97 16.45
N ALA A 548 -1.21 11.43 17.16
CA ALA A 548 -2.11 12.19 18.03
C ALA A 548 -1.36 12.80 19.23
N LYS A 549 -0.46 12.05 19.90
CA LYS A 549 0.36 12.55 21.01
C LYS A 549 1.30 13.65 20.54
N ALA A 550 1.94 13.45 19.38
CA ALA A 550 2.77 14.47 18.76
C ALA A 550 1.94 15.74 18.49
N ALA A 551 0.74 15.61 17.90
CA ALA A 551 -0.11 16.76 17.59
C ALA A 551 -0.67 17.45 18.84
N ALA A 552 -0.99 16.69 19.89
CA ALA A 552 -1.49 17.21 21.16
C ALA A 552 -0.45 18.05 21.92
N ALA A 553 0.84 17.91 21.59
CA ALA A 553 1.89 18.81 22.07
C ALA A 553 1.84 20.19 21.41
N PHE A 554 1.25 20.30 20.21
CA PHE A 554 1.08 21.57 19.48
C PHE A 554 -0.31 22.17 19.71
N ASP A 555 -1.35 21.33 19.71
CA ASP A 555 -2.75 21.74 19.80
C ASP A 555 -3.49 20.82 20.79
N SER A 556 -3.85 21.40 21.94
CA SER A 556 -4.52 20.69 23.04
C SER A 556 -5.86 20.06 22.65
N SER A 557 -6.49 20.47 21.54
CA SER A 557 -7.73 19.86 21.05
C SER A 557 -7.54 18.37 20.69
N PHE A 558 -6.33 17.94 20.32
CA PHE A 558 -6.02 16.54 20.04
C PHE A 558 -5.87 15.67 21.30
N GLN A 559 -6.00 16.23 22.52
CA GLN A 559 -6.03 15.42 23.74
C GLN A 559 -7.24 14.46 23.76
N GLU A 560 -8.36 14.84 23.14
CA GLU A 560 -9.51 13.95 22.95
C GLU A 560 -9.14 12.73 22.08
N ASN A 561 -8.40 12.96 20.99
CA ASN A 561 -7.90 11.90 20.12
C ASN A 561 -6.96 10.95 20.88
N VAL A 562 -6.05 11.48 21.71
CA VAL A 562 -5.14 10.69 22.54
C VAL A 562 -5.93 9.78 23.47
N ALA A 563 -6.89 10.33 24.22
CA ALA A 563 -7.69 9.56 25.17
C ALA A 563 -8.53 8.46 24.48
N ALA A 564 -9.13 8.78 23.32
CA ALA A 564 -9.91 7.82 22.54
C ALA A 564 -9.04 6.69 21.97
N LEU A 565 -7.85 7.02 21.46
CA LEU A 565 -6.93 6.03 20.91
C LEU A 565 -6.32 5.16 22.00
N GLU A 566 -5.91 5.71 23.15
CA GLU A 566 -5.43 4.93 24.31
C GLU A 566 -6.45 3.88 24.76
N SER A 567 -7.74 4.23 24.73
CA SER A 567 -8.83 3.31 25.03
C SER A 567 -9.07 2.26 23.94
N ALA A 568 -8.64 2.53 22.71
CA ALA A 568 -8.78 1.65 21.55
C ALA A 568 -7.59 0.70 21.35
N ILE A 569 -6.46 0.90 22.05
CA ILE A 569 -5.27 0.05 21.94
C ILE A 569 -5.59 -1.35 22.44
N PRO A 570 -5.28 -2.41 21.67
CA PRO A 570 -5.37 -3.78 22.16
C PRO A 570 -4.48 -4.00 23.38
N LEU A 571 -4.97 -4.75 24.36
CA LEU A 571 -4.17 -5.12 25.53
C LEU A 571 -2.86 -5.78 25.10
N ASP A 572 -1.75 -5.33 25.70
CA ASP A 572 -0.43 -5.86 25.41
C ASP A 572 -0.38 -7.38 25.64
N LEU A 573 0.08 -8.09 24.63
CA LEU A 573 0.35 -9.52 24.71
C LEU A 573 1.54 -9.76 25.62
N LYS A 574 1.36 -10.74 26.50
CA LYS A 574 2.38 -11.22 27.43
C LYS A 574 3.28 -12.28 26.77
N PRO A 575 4.46 -12.59 27.35
CA PRO A 575 5.38 -13.58 26.81
C PRO A 575 4.74 -14.95 26.48
N ASP A 576 3.79 -15.42 27.27
CA ASP A 576 3.09 -16.71 27.08
C ASP A 576 2.09 -16.71 25.91
N GLN A 577 1.75 -15.52 25.40
CA GLN A 577 0.82 -15.33 24.30
C GLN A 577 1.54 -15.10 22.96
N ILE A 578 2.85 -14.85 22.98
CA ILE A 578 3.65 -14.56 21.80
C ILE A 578 4.48 -15.78 21.43
N ARG A 579 4.34 -16.28 20.20
CA ARG A 579 5.31 -17.22 19.65
C ARG A 579 6.36 -16.46 18.85
N ALA A 580 7.64 -16.71 19.13
CA ALA A 580 8.77 -16.15 18.40
C ALA A 580 9.60 -17.27 17.73
N PRO A 581 9.15 -17.82 16.60
CA PRO A 581 9.87 -18.90 15.92
C PRO A 581 11.29 -18.48 15.52
N MET A 582 12.22 -19.44 15.59
CA MET A 582 13.58 -19.26 15.09
C MET A 582 13.54 -18.91 13.60
N GLY A 583 13.96 -17.68 13.26
CA GLY A 583 13.93 -17.14 11.89
C GLY A 583 12.93 -16.01 11.65
N ALA A 584 12.12 -15.65 12.65
CA ALA A 584 11.22 -14.50 12.53
C ALA A 584 12.00 -13.18 12.40
N GLY A 585 11.79 -12.46 11.30
CA GLY A 585 12.58 -11.27 10.90
C GLY A 585 12.40 -10.03 11.78
N TRP A 586 11.50 -10.06 12.76
CA TRP A 586 11.32 -8.98 13.73
C TRP A 586 12.21 -9.14 14.97
N ILE A 587 12.79 -10.33 15.18
CA ILE A 587 13.71 -10.59 16.27
C ILE A 587 15.01 -9.80 16.00
N PRO A 588 15.47 -8.97 16.94
CA PRO A 588 16.74 -8.25 16.80
C PRO A 588 17.94 -9.19 16.53
N THR A 589 18.83 -8.78 15.63
CA THR A 589 20.01 -9.58 15.25
C THR A 589 20.94 -9.82 16.44
N ASP A 590 21.07 -8.84 17.34
CA ASP A 590 21.89 -8.96 18.55
C ASP A 590 21.40 -10.06 19.50
N LEU A 591 20.08 -10.33 19.55
CA LEU A 591 19.54 -11.44 20.33
C LEU A 591 19.88 -12.80 19.71
N VAL A 592 19.90 -12.90 18.38
CA VAL A 592 20.29 -14.13 17.68
C VAL A 592 21.79 -14.41 17.86
N GLU A 593 22.62 -13.36 17.85
CA GLU A 593 24.06 -13.45 18.16
C GLU A 593 24.28 -13.91 19.61
N LYS A 594 23.59 -13.29 20.58
CA LYS A 594 23.63 -13.68 21.99
C LYS A 594 23.14 -15.12 22.23
N PHE A 595 22.10 -15.56 21.51
CA PHE A 595 21.65 -16.96 21.58
C PHE A 595 22.72 -17.91 21.03
N THR A 596 23.32 -17.56 19.90
CA THR A 596 24.38 -18.37 19.29
C THR A 596 25.56 -18.51 20.25
N LEU A 597 25.96 -17.42 20.90
CA LEU A 597 26.95 -17.43 21.97
C LEU A 597 26.49 -18.28 23.18
N HIS A 598 25.22 -18.18 23.59
CA HIS A 598 24.68 -19.01 24.67
C HIS A 598 24.78 -20.51 24.36
N LEU A 599 24.45 -20.91 23.12
CA LEU A 599 24.47 -22.31 22.69
C LEU A 599 25.90 -22.87 22.59
N LEU A 600 26.83 -22.05 22.11
CA LEU A 600 28.23 -22.43 21.83
C LEU A 600 29.21 -22.09 22.95
N GLN A 601 28.77 -21.32 23.95
CA GLN A 601 29.46 -20.89 25.17
C GLN A 601 30.63 -19.91 24.97
N GLU A 602 31.35 -20.00 23.85
CA GLU A 602 32.50 -19.17 23.54
C GLU A 602 32.47 -18.73 22.06
N GLY A 603 33.07 -17.57 21.77
CA GLY A 603 33.20 -17.06 20.41
C GLY A 603 32.56 -15.68 20.23
N GLU A 604 32.70 -15.16 19.02
CA GLU A 604 32.04 -13.92 18.58
C GLU A 604 31.43 -14.25 17.22
N TYR A 605 30.14 -13.98 17.09
CA TYR A 605 29.35 -14.35 15.91
C TYR A 605 28.67 -13.11 15.38
N LYS A 606 28.79 -12.89 14.08
CA LYS A 606 28.08 -11.82 13.39
C LYS A 606 26.99 -12.42 12.51
N ILE A 607 25.76 -12.00 12.76
CA ILE A 607 24.55 -12.52 12.11
C ILE A 607 23.75 -11.36 11.54
N VAL A 608 23.39 -11.47 10.26
CA VAL A 608 22.67 -10.41 9.54
C VAL A 608 21.33 -10.94 9.04
N TYR A 609 20.27 -10.17 9.25
CA TYR A 609 18.98 -10.38 8.60
C TYR A 609 18.81 -9.43 7.42
N ILE A 610 18.30 -9.97 6.33
CA ILE A 610 18.04 -9.28 5.07
C ILE A 610 16.52 -9.25 4.85
N PRO A 611 15.84 -8.11 5.14
CA PRO A 611 14.39 -8.03 5.07
C PRO A 611 13.81 -8.37 3.69
N HIS A 612 14.34 -7.79 2.61
CA HIS A 612 13.80 -7.96 1.25
C HIS A 612 13.93 -9.38 0.67
N LEU A 613 14.91 -10.15 1.14
CA LEU A 613 15.08 -11.56 0.75
C LEU A 613 14.56 -12.53 1.82
N ALA A 614 14.04 -12.01 2.94
CA ALA A 614 13.76 -12.79 4.14
C ALA A 614 14.89 -13.75 4.51
N HIS A 615 16.15 -13.27 4.49
CA HIS A 615 17.34 -14.12 4.65
C HIS A 615 18.10 -13.82 5.92
N TRP A 616 18.45 -14.86 6.66
CA TRP A 616 19.46 -14.80 7.70
C TRP A 616 20.79 -15.36 7.19
N GLU A 617 21.88 -14.63 7.39
CA GLU A 617 23.22 -15.09 7.06
C GLU A 617 24.11 -15.04 8.30
N ILE A 618 24.86 -16.13 8.52
CA ILE A 618 25.92 -16.21 9.53
C ILE A 618 27.24 -16.00 8.79
N GLU A 619 28.08 -15.07 9.25
CA GLU A 619 29.37 -14.85 8.63
C GLU A 619 30.27 -16.11 8.70
N SER A 620 30.61 -16.66 7.53
CA SER A 620 31.37 -17.92 7.39
C SER A 620 32.79 -17.90 7.99
N ALA A 621 33.31 -16.72 8.35
CA ALA A 621 34.63 -16.55 8.95
C ALA A 621 34.75 -17.12 10.38
N TYR A 622 33.66 -17.58 11.00
CA TYR A 622 33.66 -18.05 12.40
C TYR A 622 33.55 -19.58 12.56
N LEU A 623 33.44 -20.34 11.46
CA LEU A 623 33.30 -21.80 11.50
C LEU A 623 34.44 -22.52 12.24
N TRP A 624 35.67 -22.02 12.13
CA TRP A 624 36.86 -22.60 12.78
C TRP A 624 36.98 -22.25 14.27
N ARG A 625 36.18 -21.32 14.80
CA ARG A 625 36.24 -20.89 16.21
C ARG A 625 35.42 -21.78 17.15
N VAL A 626 34.62 -22.71 16.62
CA VAL A 626 33.77 -23.60 17.43
C VAL A 626 34.51 -24.90 17.74
N PRO A 627 34.63 -25.32 19.01
CA PRO A 627 35.24 -26.61 19.35
C PRO A 627 34.50 -27.79 18.70
N ASP A 628 35.25 -28.75 18.13
CA ASP A 628 34.68 -29.89 17.40
C ASP A 628 33.69 -30.74 18.23
N SER A 629 33.91 -30.86 19.54
CA SER A 629 33.00 -31.55 20.47
C SER A 629 31.62 -30.89 20.57
N ILE A 630 31.54 -29.56 20.49
CA ILE A 630 30.29 -28.81 20.49
C ILE A 630 29.70 -28.82 19.08
N ALA A 631 30.54 -28.56 18.08
CA ALA A 631 30.18 -28.41 16.68
C ALA A 631 29.58 -29.65 16.03
N ARG A 632 30.06 -30.85 16.41
CA ARG A 632 29.72 -32.13 15.74
C ARG A 632 29.16 -33.21 16.67
N SER A 633 29.00 -32.94 17.97
CA SER A 633 28.48 -33.95 18.92
C SER A 633 27.34 -33.43 19.82
N ARG A 634 27.47 -32.26 20.47
CA ARG A 634 26.41 -31.76 21.37
C ARG A 634 25.19 -31.24 20.60
N TRP A 635 25.42 -30.28 19.71
CA TRP A 635 24.36 -29.56 18.99
C TRP A 635 24.39 -29.80 17.47
N GLY A 636 25.47 -30.35 16.94
CA GLY A 636 25.57 -30.84 15.56
C GLY A 636 25.57 -32.36 15.46
N THR A 637 25.86 -32.88 14.27
CA THR A 637 26.10 -34.30 14.02
C THR A 637 27.50 -34.51 13.45
N ALA A 638 27.95 -35.76 13.33
CA ALA A 638 29.22 -36.06 12.66
C ALA A 638 29.28 -35.54 11.22
N ARG A 639 28.11 -35.36 10.58
CA ARG A 639 27.95 -34.97 9.17
C ARG A 639 27.54 -33.50 8.98
N VAL A 640 26.99 -32.83 10.00
CA VAL A 640 26.47 -31.45 9.89
C VAL A 640 26.92 -30.60 11.07
N HIS A 641 27.54 -29.46 10.77
CA HIS A 641 28.04 -28.51 11.77
C HIS A 641 26.89 -27.73 12.43
N VAL A 642 27.00 -27.44 13.73
CA VAL A 642 25.97 -26.68 14.47
C VAL A 642 25.60 -25.33 13.84
N LEU A 643 26.57 -24.52 13.40
CA LEU A 643 26.29 -23.24 12.72
C LEU A 643 25.47 -23.43 11.43
N GLU A 644 25.65 -24.54 10.71
CA GLU A 644 24.83 -24.86 9.55
C GLU A 644 23.39 -25.23 9.95
N LEU A 645 23.21 -25.89 11.10
CA LEU A 645 21.88 -26.14 11.67
C LEU A 645 21.22 -24.84 12.13
N ILE A 646 21.96 -23.92 12.77
CA ILE A 646 21.44 -22.60 13.16
C ILE A 646 21.01 -21.80 11.92
N GLU A 647 21.87 -21.69 10.90
CA GLU A 647 21.54 -21.00 9.65
C GLU A 647 20.34 -21.68 8.95
N ALA A 648 20.27 -23.02 8.96
CA ALA A 648 19.12 -23.75 8.44
C ALA A 648 17.84 -23.48 9.25
N GLY A 649 17.95 -23.35 10.57
CA GLY A 649 16.85 -22.99 11.47
C GLY A 649 16.30 -21.60 11.18
N LEU A 650 17.19 -20.61 11.13
CA LEU A 650 16.84 -19.21 10.85
C LEU A 650 16.18 -19.02 9.47
N ASN A 651 16.54 -19.84 8.48
CA ASN A 651 15.97 -19.77 7.13
C ASN A 651 14.91 -20.85 6.83
N ALA A 652 14.40 -21.56 7.86
CA ALA A 652 13.45 -22.66 7.72
C ALA A 652 13.82 -23.69 6.63
N ARG A 653 15.11 -23.92 6.44
CA ARG A 653 15.65 -24.88 5.47
C ARG A 653 15.54 -26.29 6.02
N THR A 654 14.94 -27.20 5.24
CA THR A 654 14.92 -28.62 5.59
C THR A 654 16.32 -29.21 5.38
N VAL A 655 16.94 -29.68 6.47
CA VAL A 655 18.25 -30.35 6.41
C VAL A 655 18.06 -31.76 5.83
N THR A 656 18.84 -32.11 4.81
CA THR A 656 18.82 -33.44 4.17
C THR A 656 20.24 -33.86 3.80
N ILE A 657 20.63 -35.06 4.20
CA ILE A 657 21.95 -35.63 3.97
C ILE A 657 21.86 -36.67 2.86
N TYR A 658 22.85 -36.70 1.98
CA TYR A 658 22.91 -37.63 0.86
C TYR A 658 24.16 -38.48 0.96
N ASP A 659 24.02 -39.73 0.54
CA ASP A 659 25.14 -40.60 0.27
C ASP A 659 25.18 -40.94 -1.22
N GLU A 660 26.39 -41.22 -1.69
CA GLU A 660 26.64 -41.64 -3.05
C GLU A 660 27.02 -43.12 -3.01
N VAL A 661 26.15 -43.97 -3.56
CA VAL A 661 26.38 -45.42 -3.66
C VAL A 661 26.36 -45.75 -5.15
N GLU A 662 27.46 -46.30 -5.66
CA GLU A 662 27.62 -46.67 -7.08
C GLU A 662 27.30 -45.54 -8.08
N GLY A 663 27.62 -44.29 -7.73
CA GLY A 663 27.37 -43.10 -8.57
C GLY A 663 25.92 -42.60 -8.57
N VAL A 664 25.04 -43.23 -7.79
CA VAL A 664 23.65 -42.78 -7.61
C VAL A 664 23.52 -42.08 -6.26
N ARG A 665 23.14 -40.79 -6.31
CA ARG A 665 22.91 -39.97 -5.12
C ARG A 665 21.57 -40.36 -4.48
N SER A 666 21.61 -40.96 -3.29
CA SER A 666 20.43 -41.33 -2.51
C SER A 666 20.37 -40.54 -1.19
N VAL A 667 19.17 -40.37 -0.65
CA VAL A 667 18.98 -39.65 0.63
C VAL A 667 19.31 -40.60 1.78
N ASN A 668 20.25 -40.22 2.65
CA ASN A 668 20.52 -40.97 3.88
C ASN A 668 19.44 -40.62 4.91
N GLN A 669 18.50 -41.53 5.12
CA GLN A 669 17.37 -41.32 6.03
C GLN A 669 17.81 -41.22 7.49
N ILE A 670 18.76 -42.05 7.94
CA ILE A 670 19.20 -42.11 9.33
C ILE A 670 19.88 -40.81 9.74
N GLU A 671 20.89 -40.39 8.98
CA GLU A 671 21.62 -39.14 9.25
C GLU A 671 20.72 -37.91 9.11
N THR A 672 19.79 -37.93 8.13
CA THR A 672 18.81 -36.85 7.96
C THR A 672 17.90 -36.71 9.18
N VAL A 673 17.38 -37.82 9.70
CA VAL A 673 16.54 -37.83 10.92
C VAL A 673 17.34 -37.28 12.12
N ALA A 674 18.60 -37.72 12.30
CA ALA A 674 19.45 -37.24 13.38
C ALA A 674 19.70 -35.72 13.33
N ALA A 675 20.02 -35.19 12.15
CA ALA A 675 20.24 -33.75 11.97
C ALA A 675 18.95 -32.93 12.20
N GLN A 676 17.79 -33.44 11.77
CA GLN A 676 16.49 -32.79 12.01
C GLN A 676 16.07 -32.82 13.48
N ALA A 677 16.39 -33.89 14.21
CA ALA A 677 16.19 -33.96 15.65
C ALA A 677 17.02 -32.89 16.37
N LYS A 678 18.30 -32.75 16.02
CA LYS A 678 19.17 -31.69 16.57
C LYS A 678 18.68 -30.28 16.25
N LEU A 679 18.24 -30.04 15.02
CA LEU A 679 17.63 -28.76 14.66
C LEU A 679 16.37 -28.47 15.49
N SER A 680 15.56 -29.48 15.79
CA SER A 680 14.36 -29.33 16.60
C SER A 680 14.70 -29.02 18.07
N GLU A 681 15.75 -29.64 18.62
CA GLU A 681 16.30 -29.31 19.95
C GLU A 681 16.75 -27.84 20.01
N ILE A 682 17.51 -27.37 19.00
CA ILE A 682 17.99 -25.98 18.93
C ILE A 682 16.81 -25.00 18.87
N LYS A 683 15.79 -25.29 18.06
CA LYS A 683 14.59 -24.43 17.96
C LYS A 683 13.83 -24.34 19.27
N ALA A 684 13.66 -25.46 19.97
CA ALA A 684 13.00 -25.48 21.27
C ALA A 684 13.78 -24.68 22.31
N GLU A 685 15.11 -24.82 22.34
CA GLU A 685 15.97 -24.05 23.25
C GLU A 685 15.98 -22.56 22.92
N PHE A 686 15.97 -22.20 21.63
CA PHE A 686 15.85 -20.80 21.19
C PHE A 686 14.61 -20.12 21.74
N GLU A 687 13.44 -20.74 21.54
CA GLU A 687 12.17 -20.17 22.00
C GLU A 687 12.10 -20.09 23.53
N ARG A 688 12.61 -21.10 24.24
CA ARG A 688 12.70 -21.09 25.71
C ARG A 688 13.59 -19.94 26.18
N TRP A 689 14.81 -19.88 25.64
CA TRP A 689 15.83 -18.91 26.03
C TRP A 689 15.38 -17.47 25.81
N LEU A 690 14.68 -17.17 24.70
CA LEU A 690 14.22 -15.82 24.41
C LEU A 690 13.38 -15.21 25.54
N PHE A 691 12.54 -16.01 26.20
CA PHE A 691 11.60 -15.55 27.22
C PHE A 691 11.99 -15.91 28.66
N ASP A 692 13.10 -16.63 28.87
CA ASP A 692 13.58 -17.03 30.20
C ASP A 692 14.11 -15.84 31.03
N ASP A 693 14.55 -14.78 30.36
CA ASP A 693 15.01 -13.53 30.98
C ASP A 693 13.95 -12.44 30.91
N SER A 694 13.67 -11.78 32.04
CA SER A 694 12.59 -10.80 32.14
C SER A 694 12.83 -9.54 31.29
N GLU A 695 14.07 -9.09 31.17
CA GLU A 695 14.40 -7.87 30.42
C GLU A 695 14.29 -8.13 28.92
N ARG A 696 14.85 -9.24 28.44
CA ARG A 696 14.70 -9.68 27.04
C ARG A 696 13.24 -9.95 26.68
N ALA A 697 12.50 -10.62 27.56
CA ALA A 697 11.09 -10.90 27.35
C ALA A 697 10.28 -9.60 27.21
N ALA A 698 10.51 -8.61 28.09
CA ALA A 698 9.86 -7.32 28.01
C ALA A 698 10.20 -6.57 26.71
N GLN A 699 11.47 -6.57 26.30
CA GLN A 699 11.90 -5.96 25.04
C GLN A 699 11.21 -6.61 23.83
N LEU A 700 11.18 -7.94 23.77
CA LEU A 700 10.52 -8.69 22.68
C LEU A 700 9.00 -8.44 22.66
N CYS A 701 8.35 -8.42 23.83
CA CYS A 701 6.92 -8.13 23.92
C CYS A 701 6.61 -6.71 23.43
N SER A 702 7.41 -5.71 23.80
CA SER A 702 7.23 -4.34 23.29
C SER A 702 7.35 -4.29 21.77
N ILE A 703 8.42 -4.84 21.20
CA ILE A 703 8.63 -4.87 19.74
C ILE A 703 7.47 -5.57 19.03
N TYR A 704 7.01 -6.70 19.58
CA TYR A 704 5.92 -7.46 19.00
C TYR A 704 4.59 -6.71 19.05
N ASN A 705 4.27 -6.12 20.21
CA ASN A 705 3.03 -5.39 20.40
C ASN A 705 2.96 -4.13 19.52
N ASP A 706 4.06 -3.40 19.43
CA ASP A 706 4.14 -2.19 18.61
C ASP A 706 4.03 -2.48 17.11
N ARG A 707 4.45 -3.68 16.66
CA ARG A 707 4.46 -4.05 15.24
C ARG A 707 3.22 -4.83 14.80
N PHE A 708 2.74 -5.78 15.61
CA PHE A 708 1.69 -6.73 15.21
C PHE A 708 0.40 -6.58 16.02
N ASN A 709 0.47 -6.35 17.34
CA ASN A 709 -0.70 -6.07 18.18
C ASN A 709 -1.09 -4.57 18.14
N ALA A 710 -1.16 -4.04 16.93
CA ALA A 710 -1.41 -2.63 16.65
C ALA A 710 -2.69 -2.42 15.83
N PHE A 711 -3.28 -3.50 15.30
CA PHE A 711 -4.39 -3.42 14.35
C PHE A 711 -5.75 -3.66 15.02
N ARG A 712 -6.69 -2.75 14.79
CA ARG A 712 -8.09 -2.94 15.16
C ARG A 712 -8.97 -3.02 13.91
N VAL A 713 -9.85 -4.01 13.85
CA VAL A 713 -10.76 -4.19 12.71
C VAL A 713 -11.83 -3.09 12.73
N ARG A 714 -12.07 -2.47 11.59
CA ARG A 714 -13.15 -1.49 11.41
C ARG A 714 -14.50 -2.20 11.32
N ASP A 715 -15.48 -1.70 12.07
CA ASP A 715 -16.87 -2.10 11.91
C ASP A 715 -17.57 -1.14 10.95
N TYR A 716 -18.21 -1.69 9.91
CA TYR A 716 -18.83 -0.91 8.85
C TYR A 716 -20.34 -0.96 9.01
N ASP A 717 -20.96 0.18 9.32
CA ASP A 717 -22.42 0.32 9.33
C ASP A 717 -22.91 1.07 8.10
N GLY A 718 -23.53 0.33 7.18
CA GLY A 718 -24.15 0.89 5.97
C GLY A 718 -25.64 1.21 6.12
N SER A 719 -26.20 1.18 7.32
CA SER A 719 -27.64 1.35 7.57
C SER A 719 -28.24 2.60 6.90
N HIS A 720 -27.46 3.68 6.88
CA HIS A 720 -27.77 4.99 6.29
C HIS A 720 -27.89 5.01 4.76
N LEU A 721 -27.35 4.00 4.07
CA LEU A 721 -27.34 3.97 2.61
C LEU A 721 -28.76 3.95 2.03
N SER A 722 -29.06 4.95 1.20
CA SER A 722 -30.35 5.10 0.52
C SER A 722 -30.40 4.31 -0.81
N ALA A 723 -29.24 4.17 -1.47
CA ALA A 723 -29.05 3.55 -2.79
C ALA A 723 -30.02 4.10 -3.86
N PRO A 724 -29.93 5.39 -4.24
CA PRO A 724 -30.77 5.99 -5.27
C PRO A 724 -30.65 5.24 -6.61
N GLY A 725 -31.76 5.13 -7.35
CA GLY A 725 -31.79 4.40 -8.62
C GLY A 725 -31.97 2.88 -8.48
N LEU A 726 -31.78 2.31 -7.28
CA LEU A 726 -32.07 0.91 -7.01
C LEU A 726 -33.57 0.65 -7.15
N ASN A 727 -33.93 -0.48 -7.75
CA ASN A 727 -35.31 -0.92 -7.88
C ASN A 727 -36.00 -1.00 -6.50
N ARG A 728 -37.17 -0.37 -6.36
CA ARG A 728 -37.94 -0.31 -5.11
C ARG A 728 -38.37 -1.68 -4.59
N LYS A 729 -38.53 -2.67 -5.48
CA LYS A 729 -38.90 -4.04 -5.10
C LYS A 729 -37.75 -4.82 -4.47
N ILE A 730 -36.52 -4.31 -4.56
CA ILE A 730 -35.33 -4.94 -3.98
C ILE A 730 -35.01 -4.29 -2.64
N ASN A 731 -34.91 -5.10 -1.59
CA ASN A 731 -34.49 -4.67 -0.27
C ASN A 731 -33.14 -5.28 0.09
N LEU A 732 -32.17 -4.43 0.43
CA LEU A 732 -30.86 -4.85 0.90
C LEU A 732 -30.95 -5.30 2.34
N ARG A 733 -30.36 -6.46 2.64
CA ARG A 733 -30.18 -6.95 4.00
C ARG A 733 -29.09 -6.14 4.71
N PRO A 734 -29.08 -6.08 6.06
CA PRO A 734 -28.09 -5.31 6.82
C PRO A 734 -26.64 -5.62 6.42
N HIS A 735 -26.28 -6.90 6.29
CA HIS A 735 -24.91 -7.28 5.90
C HIS A 735 -24.54 -6.84 4.48
N GLN A 736 -25.51 -6.74 3.57
CA GLN A 736 -25.27 -6.24 2.21
C GLN A 736 -25.00 -4.74 2.23
N LYS A 737 -25.75 -3.98 3.04
CA LYS A 737 -25.49 -2.55 3.23
C LYS A 737 -24.10 -2.32 3.84
N ASN A 738 -23.72 -3.10 4.85
CA ASN A 738 -22.39 -3.01 5.47
C ASN A 738 -21.27 -3.35 4.48
N ALA A 739 -21.46 -4.37 3.64
CA ALA A 739 -20.51 -4.71 2.58
C ALA A 739 -20.39 -3.61 1.52
N VAL A 740 -21.51 -2.99 1.12
CA VAL A 740 -21.49 -1.82 0.22
C VAL A 740 -20.70 -0.68 0.87
N TRP A 741 -21.02 -0.30 2.11
CA TRP A 741 -20.33 0.78 2.81
C TRP A 741 -18.83 0.51 2.94
N ARG A 742 -18.44 -0.73 3.25
CA ARG A 742 -17.04 -1.15 3.26
C ARG A 742 -16.33 -0.92 1.93
N ILE A 743 -16.95 -1.31 0.82
CA ILE A 743 -16.38 -1.09 -0.53
C ILE A 743 -16.27 0.42 -0.84
N LEU A 744 -17.24 1.23 -0.42
CA LEU A 744 -17.18 2.68 -0.60
C LEU A 744 -16.02 3.31 0.18
N GLN A 745 -15.77 2.83 1.40
CA GLN A 745 -14.75 3.36 2.29
C GLN A 745 -13.34 2.79 2.07
N SER A 746 -13.22 1.63 1.41
CA SER A 746 -11.92 0.92 1.24
C SER A 746 -11.42 1.00 -0.20
N ARG A 747 -10.10 1.03 -0.40
CA ARG A 747 -9.48 0.84 -1.74
C ARG A 747 -9.42 -0.62 -2.17
N SER A 748 -9.41 -1.53 -1.20
CA SER A 748 -9.20 -2.96 -1.42
C SER A 748 -10.19 -3.74 -0.54
N THR A 749 -10.94 -4.68 -1.12
CA THR A 749 -11.91 -5.49 -0.38
C THR A 749 -12.06 -6.90 -0.94
N LEU A 750 -12.07 -7.90 -0.07
CA LEU A 750 -12.42 -9.27 -0.41
C LEU A 750 -13.71 -9.67 0.32
N LEU A 751 -14.80 -9.80 -0.43
CA LEU A 751 -16.07 -10.28 0.11
C LEU A 751 -16.08 -11.81 0.16
N HIS A 752 -15.73 -12.33 1.35
CA HIS A 752 -15.78 -13.73 1.70
C HIS A 752 -17.16 -14.10 2.28
N HIS A 753 -18.20 -13.99 1.47
CA HIS A 753 -19.54 -14.41 1.87
C HIS A 753 -19.87 -15.78 1.30
N GLU A 754 -20.54 -16.63 2.06
CA GLU A 754 -21.03 -17.92 1.55
C GLU A 754 -21.96 -17.77 0.32
N VAL A 755 -22.11 -18.85 -0.45
CA VAL A 755 -23.03 -18.88 -1.59
C VAL A 755 -24.45 -18.60 -1.11
N GLY A 756 -25.18 -17.73 -1.83
CA GLY A 756 -26.53 -17.32 -1.46
C GLY A 756 -26.64 -16.09 -0.56
N MET A 757 -25.52 -15.53 -0.06
CA MET A 757 -25.53 -14.30 0.76
C MET A 757 -25.77 -13.00 -0.02
N GLY A 758 -25.91 -13.08 -1.35
CA GLY A 758 -26.21 -11.92 -2.19
C GLY A 758 -25.01 -11.02 -2.50
N LYS A 759 -23.82 -11.62 -2.73
CA LYS A 759 -22.58 -10.93 -3.15
C LYS A 759 -22.76 -10.09 -4.42
N THR A 760 -23.42 -10.67 -5.42
CA THR A 760 -23.69 -10.02 -6.72
C THR A 760 -24.44 -8.70 -6.54
N LEU A 761 -25.51 -8.70 -5.74
CA LEU A 761 -26.30 -7.49 -5.51
C LEU A 761 -25.49 -6.42 -4.75
N ALA A 762 -24.74 -6.81 -3.72
CA ALA A 762 -23.87 -5.89 -2.99
C ALA A 762 -22.81 -5.24 -3.89
N ALA A 763 -22.18 -6.03 -4.78
CA ALA A 763 -21.19 -5.54 -5.73
C ALA A 763 -21.78 -4.54 -6.75
N LEU A 764 -22.98 -4.83 -7.28
CA LEU A 764 -23.67 -3.93 -8.21
C LEU A 764 -24.06 -2.60 -7.56
N VAL A 765 -24.60 -2.65 -6.33
CA VAL A 765 -24.93 -1.44 -5.56
C VAL A 765 -23.67 -0.64 -5.25
N ALA A 766 -22.59 -1.30 -4.83
CA ALA A 766 -21.33 -0.62 -4.55
C ALA A 766 -20.74 0.07 -5.80
N ALA A 767 -20.86 -0.54 -6.98
CA ALA A 767 -20.42 0.08 -8.23
C ALA A 767 -21.20 1.38 -8.53
N MET A 768 -22.53 1.33 -8.42
CA MET A 768 -23.39 2.49 -8.69
C MET A 768 -23.19 3.61 -7.66
N GLU A 769 -23.10 3.25 -6.38
CA GLU A 769 -22.87 4.21 -5.30
C GLU A 769 -21.47 4.81 -5.36
N SER A 770 -20.44 4.03 -5.77
CA SER A 770 -19.08 4.58 -5.98
C SER A 770 -19.08 5.66 -7.06
N LYS A 771 -19.83 5.43 -8.16
CA LYS A 771 -19.98 6.43 -9.23
C LYS A 771 -20.76 7.65 -8.78
N ARG A 772 -21.89 7.46 -8.10
CA ARG A 772 -22.72 8.56 -7.58
C ARG A 772 -21.95 9.48 -6.63
N LEU A 773 -21.12 8.91 -5.77
CA LEU A 773 -20.29 9.64 -4.81
C LEU A 773 -19.04 10.28 -5.44
N GLY A 774 -18.79 10.05 -6.73
CA GLY A 774 -17.58 10.54 -7.41
C GLY A 774 -16.30 9.84 -6.98
N LEU A 775 -16.40 8.67 -6.34
CA LEU A 775 -15.23 7.88 -5.91
C LEU A 775 -14.58 7.16 -7.09
N THR A 776 -15.36 6.80 -8.11
CA THR A 776 -14.90 6.10 -9.31
C THR A 776 -15.78 6.47 -10.50
N ARG A 777 -15.22 6.72 -11.68
CA ARG A 777 -16.00 7.05 -12.88
C ARG A 777 -16.41 5.81 -13.68
N LYS A 778 -15.52 4.83 -13.78
CA LYS A 778 -15.69 3.65 -14.63
C LYS A 778 -15.42 2.35 -13.87
N THR A 779 -16.43 1.48 -13.83
CA THR A 779 -16.37 0.19 -13.14
C THR A 779 -16.37 -0.98 -14.11
N MET A 780 -15.40 -1.89 -13.96
CA MET A 780 -15.35 -3.16 -14.67
C MET A 780 -15.60 -4.33 -13.70
N ILE A 781 -16.51 -5.22 -14.09
CA ILE A 781 -16.85 -6.45 -13.37
C ILE A 781 -16.42 -7.65 -14.20
N VAL A 782 -15.50 -8.44 -13.67
CA VAL A 782 -14.89 -9.59 -14.33
C VAL A 782 -15.52 -10.88 -13.80
N VAL A 783 -16.12 -11.69 -14.66
CA VAL A 783 -16.95 -12.84 -14.26
C VAL A 783 -16.61 -14.12 -15.02
N PRO A 784 -16.90 -15.31 -14.47
CA PRO A 784 -16.86 -16.56 -15.22
C PRO A 784 -17.73 -16.52 -16.50
N ASN A 785 -17.22 -17.12 -17.58
CA ASN A 785 -17.82 -17.01 -18.92
C ASN A 785 -19.30 -17.47 -19.00
N HIS A 786 -19.71 -18.43 -18.17
CA HIS A 786 -21.05 -19.02 -18.21
C HIS A 786 -22.10 -18.19 -17.44
N ILE A 787 -21.69 -17.21 -16.63
CA ILE A 787 -22.61 -16.36 -15.84
C ILE A 787 -22.65 -14.89 -16.29
N THR A 788 -21.95 -14.52 -17.37
CA THR A 788 -21.96 -13.14 -17.91
C THR A 788 -23.38 -12.63 -18.18
N SER A 789 -24.23 -13.44 -18.82
CA SER A 789 -25.62 -13.07 -19.09
C SER A 789 -26.45 -12.90 -17.80
N GLN A 790 -26.21 -13.74 -16.80
CA GLN A 790 -26.90 -13.66 -15.51
C GLN A 790 -26.52 -12.39 -14.74
N TRP A 791 -25.24 -12.01 -14.75
CA TRP A 791 -24.77 -10.75 -14.18
C TRP A 791 -25.39 -9.54 -14.88
N ASN A 792 -25.46 -9.55 -16.22
CA ASN A 792 -26.11 -8.47 -16.99
C ASN A 792 -27.60 -8.33 -16.64
N MET A 793 -28.33 -9.44 -16.58
CA MET A 793 -29.73 -9.44 -16.16
C MET A 793 -29.90 -8.92 -14.72
N SER A 794 -29.02 -9.33 -13.81
CA SER A 794 -29.07 -8.89 -12.41
C SER A 794 -28.79 -7.39 -12.28
N ALA A 795 -27.84 -6.86 -13.06
CA ALA A 795 -27.52 -5.44 -13.11
C ALA A 795 -28.72 -4.60 -13.61
N LEU A 796 -29.36 -5.02 -14.71
CA LEU A 796 -30.55 -4.35 -15.24
C LEU A 796 -31.76 -4.45 -14.30
N ALA A 797 -31.93 -5.58 -13.61
CA ALA A 797 -33.00 -5.75 -12.63
C ALA A 797 -32.80 -4.87 -11.39
N ALA A 798 -31.54 -4.73 -10.94
CA ALA A 798 -31.18 -3.89 -9.80
C ALA A 798 -31.26 -2.40 -10.14
N TYR A 799 -30.67 -1.98 -11.26
CA TYR A 799 -30.61 -0.59 -11.70
C TYR A 799 -31.09 -0.45 -13.16
N PRO A 800 -32.41 -0.38 -13.38
CA PRO A 800 -32.97 -0.25 -14.73
C PRO A 800 -32.49 1.00 -15.50
N GLY A 801 -32.16 2.07 -14.76
CA GLY A 801 -31.65 3.32 -15.31
C GLY A 801 -30.21 3.28 -15.78
N ALA A 802 -29.41 2.29 -15.35
CA ALA A 802 -27.97 2.27 -15.59
C ALA A 802 -27.60 1.97 -17.06
N ASN A 803 -26.44 2.49 -17.48
CA ASN A 803 -25.78 2.21 -18.75
C ASN A 803 -24.80 1.06 -18.55
N ILE A 804 -25.21 -0.14 -18.96
CA ILE A 804 -24.45 -1.38 -18.75
C ILE A 804 -23.93 -1.90 -20.09
N LEU A 805 -22.63 -2.15 -20.16
CA LEU A 805 -21.99 -2.81 -21.29
C LEU A 805 -21.67 -4.27 -20.94
N ALA A 806 -22.26 -5.23 -21.66
CA ALA A 806 -21.95 -6.65 -21.54
C ALA A 806 -21.75 -7.26 -22.93
N PRO A 807 -20.64 -7.99 -23.19
CA PRO A 807 -20.35 -8.54 -24.50
C PRO A 807 -21.22 -9.76 -24.79
N THR A 808 -21.66 -9.90 -26.04
CA THR A 808 -22.20 -11.16 -26.56
C THR A 808 -21.06 -12.07 -27.02
N PRO A 809 -21.29 -13.39 -27.18
CA PRO A 809 -20.27 -14.29 -27.73
C PRO A 809 -19.67 -13.83 -29.08
N ALA A 810 -20.44 -13.09 -29.89
CA ALA A 810 -20.00 -12.55 -31.18
C ALA A 810 -19.03 -11.35 -31.03
N ASP A 811 -19.22 -10.52 -29.99
CA ASP A 811 -18.34 -9.38 -29.68
C ASP A 811 -16.94 -9.83 -29.26
N LEU A 812 -16.81 -11.07 -28.77
CA LEU A 812 -15.55 -11.63 -28.27
C LEU A 812 -14.67 -12.25 -29.37
N SER A 813 -15.15 -12.24 -30.62
CA SER A 813 -14.39 -12.72 -31.77
C SER A 813 -13.19 -11.81 -32.08
N LYS A 814 -12.13 -12.36 -32.69
CA LYS A 814 -10.87 -11.63 -32.94
C LYS A 814 -11.06 -10.38 -33.82
N SER A 815 -12.04 -10.38 -34.72
CA SER A 815 -12.32 -9.26 -35.62
C SER A 815 -13.14 -8.13 -34.99
N LYS A 816 -13.96 -8.41 -33.96
CA LYS A 816 -14.83 -7.43 -33.30
C LYS A 816 -14.33 -6.96 -31.93
N ARG A 817 -13.24 -7.55 -31.45
CA ARG A 817 -12.65 -7.21 -30.15
C ARG A 817 -12.18 -5.76 -30.06
N GLY A 818 -11.48 -5.27 -31.09
CA GLY A 818 -11.02 -3.88 -31.12
C GLY A 818 -12.18 -2.90 -30.93
N GLU A 819 -13.29 -3.13 -31.65
CA GLU A 819 -14.52 -2.36 -31.52
C GLU A 819 -15.12 -2.43 -30.11
N PHE A 820 -15.11 -3.60 -29.44
CA PHE A 820 -15.54 -3.70 -28.04
C PHE A 820 -14.67 -2.86 -27.10
N LEU A 821 -13.33 -2.93 -27.23
CA LEU A 821 -12.41 -2.16 -26.38
C LEU A 821 -12.50 -0.66 -26.66
N SER A 822 -12.67 -0.25 -27.92
CA SER A 822 -12.90 1.15 -28.26
C SER A 822 -14.18 1.66 -27.62
N ARG A 823 -15.27 0.88 -27.62
CA ARG A 823 -16.52 1.23 -26.93
C ARG A 823 -16.34 1.38 -25.42
N VAL A 824 -15.52 0.54 -24.79
CA VAL A 824 -15.17 0.66 -23.37
C VAL A 824 -14.41 1.97 -23.10
N ALA A 825 -13.44 2.31 -23.95
CA ALA A 825 -12.59 3.48 -23.76
C ALA A 825 -13.35 4.80 -23.99
N THR A 826 -14.17 4.88 -25.05
CA THR A 826 -14.71 6.16 -25.53
C THR A 826 -16.05 6.60 -24.94
N HIS A 827 -16.80 5.72 -24.29
CA HIS A 827 -18.14 6.03 -23.76
C HIS A 827 -18.16 5.98 -22.22
N ASP A 828 -19.09 6.74 -21.62
CA ASP A 828 -19.33 6.74 -20.18
C ASP A 828 -20.31 5.61 -19.76
N TRP A 829 -19.74 4.47 -19.36
CA TRP A 829 -20.49 3.33 -18.86
C TRP A 829 -20.56 3.35 -17.33
N ASP A 830 -21.72 2.99 -16.78
CA ASP A 830 -21.86 2.81 -15.33
C ASP A 830 -21.20 1.50 -14.89
N ILE A 831 -21.46 0.42 -15.64
CA ILE A 831 -20.94 -0.92 -15.37
C ILE A 831 -20.53 -1.60 -16.66
N ILE A 832 -19.32 -2.18 -16.69
CA ILE A 832 -18.80 -2.96 -17.80
C ILE A 832 -18.59 -4.39 -17.32
N ILE A 833 -19.29 -5.36 -17.88
CA ILE A 833 -19.20 -6.77 -17.49
C ILE A 833 -18.33 -7.50 -18.50
N VAL A 834 -17.25 -8.14 -18.06
CA VAL A 834 -16.27 -8.81 -18.93
C VAL A 834 -16.06 -10.26 -18.50
N PRO A 835 -16.14 -11.24 -19.42
CA PRO A 835 -15.82 -12.62 -19.08
C PRO A 835 -14.31 -12.84 -18.88
N PHE A 836 -13.93 -13.81 -18.04
CA PHE A 836 -12.51 -14.17 -17.78
C PHE A 836 -11.67 -14.36 -19.04
N SER A 837 -12.23 -14.99 -20.08
CA SER A 837 -11.53 -15.20 -21.35
C SER A 837 -11.14 -13.90 -22.03
N SER A 838 -11.96 -12.87 -21.89
CA SER A 838 -11.76 -11.56 -22.53
C SER A 838 -10.87 -10.67 -21.69
N PHE A 839 -11.00 -10.73 -20.36
CA PHE A 839 -10.13 -9.98 -19.46
C PHE A 839 -8.65 -10.35 -19.62
N LYS A 840 -8.35 -11.64 -19.83
CA LYS A 840 -6.98 -12.15 -20.12
C LYS A 840 -6.36 -11.50 -21.37
N LEU A 841 -7.19 -11.02 -22.28
CA LEU A 841 -6.76 -10.48 -23.57
C LEU A 841 -6.55 -8.96 -23.54
N LEU A 842 -6.78 -8.31 -22.39
CA LEU A 842 -6.49 -6.90 -22.17
C LEU A 842 -5.01 -6.76 -21.78
N PRO A 843 -4.12 -6.29 -22.67
CA PRO A 843 -2.71 -6.12 -22.30
C PRO A 843 -2.56 -4.93 -21.35
N VAL A 844 -1.56 -5.02 -20.47
CA VAL A 844 -1.02 -3.88 -19.73
C VAL A 844 0.13 -3.32 -20.55
N SER A 845 0.27 -2.00 -20.65
CA SER A 845 1.33 -1.37 -21.43
C SER A 845 2.72 -1.90 -21.04
N ALA A 846 3.64 -2.00 -22.02
CA ALA A 846 5.02 -2.35 -21.74
C ALA A 846 5.70 -1.35 -20.76
N GLU A 847 5.26 -0.09 -20.73
CA GLU A 847 5.74 0.94 -19.79
C GLU A 847 5.35 0.60 -18.35
N THR A 848 4.07 0.37 -18.06
CA THR A 848 3.63 -0.05 -16.71
C THR A 848 4.30 -1.35 -16.26
N GLN A 849 4.46 -2.32 -17.15
CA GLN A 849 5.17 -3.56 -16.81
C GLN A 849 6.65 -3.29 -16.51
N SER A 850 7.29 -2.40 -17.28
CA SER A 850 8.67 -1.97 -17.05
C SER A 850 8.79 -1.23 -15.72
N ASP A 851 7.89 -0.32 -15.40
CA ASP A 851 7.86 0.42 -14.13
C ASP A 851 7.69 -0.49 -12.93
N PHE A 852 6.89 -1.55 -13.07
CA PHE A 852 6.75 -2.57 -12.03
C PHE A 852 8.09 -3.27 -11.77
N TYR A 853 8.75 -3.78 -12.82
CA TYR A 853 10.03 -4.46 -12.67
C TYR A 853 11.16 -3.51 -12.25
N GLN A 854 11.15 -2.27 -12.74
CA GLN A 854 12.14 -1.26 -12.39
C GLN A 854 12.05 -0.89 -10.91
N ARG A 855 10.83 -0.75 -10.35
CA ARG A 855 10.65 -0.51 -8.91
C ARG A 855 11.18 -1.65 -8.05
N GLU A 856 10.95 -2.89 -8.46
CA GLU A 856 11.53 -4.06 -7.77
C GLU A 856 13.06 -4.08 -7.88
N ILE A 857 13.61 -3.67 -9.03
CA ILE A 857 15.05 -3.54 -9.26
C ILE A 857 15.65 -2.42 -8.39
N ASP A 858 15.05 -1.23 -8.38
CA ASP A 858 15.47 -0.06 -7.59
C ASP A 858 15.51 -0.42 -6.10
N THR A 859 14.44 -1.05 -5.60
CA THR A 859 14.36 -1.53 -4.21
C THR A 859 15.50 -2.49 -3.87
N LEU A 860 15.81 -3.44 -4.76
CA LEU A 860 16.92 -4.36 -4.57
C LEU A 860 18.29 -3.67 -4.69
N PHE A 861 18.42 -2.64 -5.53
CA PHE A 861 19.66 -1.87 -5.68
C PHE A 861 19.96 -0.99 -4.47
N ASP A 862 18.95 -0.33 -3.91
CA ASP A 862 19.08 0.45 -2.67
C ASP A 862 19.62 -0.46 -1.56
N TYR A 863 19.02 -1.64 -1.45
CA TYR A 863 19.42 -2.64 -0.49
C TYR A 863 20.82 -3.25 -0.76
N LEU A 864 21.17 -3.49 -2.03
CA LEU A 864 22.52 -3.91 -2.42
C LEU A 864 23.56 -2.87 -2.02
N SER A 865 23.22 -1.60 -2.20
CA SER A 865 24.08 -0.46 -1.86
C SER A 865 24.25 -0.30 -0.35
N GLU A 866 23.22 -0.62 0.44
CA GLU A 866 23.28 -0.74 1.90
C GLU A 866 24.26 -1.82 2.33
N LEU A 867 24.09 -3.04 1.84
CA LEU A 867 24.97 -4.15 2.22
C LEU A 867 26.42 -3.93 1.82
N LYS A 868 26.68 -3.32 0.65
CA LYS A 868 28.04 -3.00 0.21
C LYS A 868 28.69 -1.93 1.10
N ALA A 869 27.93 -0.96 1.60
CA ALA A 869 28.42 0.08 2.50
C ALA A 869 28.78 -0.49 3.89
N ASP A 870 27.95 -1.39 4.41
CA ASP A 870 28.15 -2.00 5.74
C ASP A 870 29.20 -3.12 5.78
N LYS A 871 29.95 -3.33 4.67
CA LYS A 871 30.87 -4.48 4.48
C LYS A 871 30.20 -5.82 4.82
N SER A 872 28.93 -5.93 4.45
CA SER A 872 28.10 -7.10 4.73
C SER A 872 28.52 -8.32 3.88
N PRO A 873 28.04 -9.53 4.19
CA PRO A 873 28.56 -10.76 3.61
C PRO A 873 28.48 -10.83 2.07
N THR A 874 29.50 -11.43 1.44
CA THR A 874 29.61 -11.54 -0.03
C THR A 874 28.49 -12.39 -0.65
N ARG A 875 27.88 -13.32 0.11
CA ARG A 875 26.85 -14.22 -0.41
C ARG A 875 25.49 -13.52 -0.53
N ALA A 876 25.08 -12.76 0.50
CA ALA A 876 23.96 -11.83 0.45
C ALA A 876 23.99 -10.93 -0.80
N ILE A 877 25.13 -10.29 -1.03
CA ILE A 877 25.38 -9.43 -2.19
C ILE A 877 25.12 -10.18 -3.51
N LYS A 878 25.65 -11.40 -3.65
CA LYS A 878 25.46 -12.22 -4.86
C LYS A 878 24.00 -12.63 -5.10
N GLU A 879 23.24 -12.92 -4.05
CA GLU A 879 21.82 -13.31 -4.18
C GLU A 879 20.94 -12.13 -4.61
N ILE A 880 21.23 -10.93 -4.13
CA ILE A 880 20.57 -9.69 -4.57
C ILE A 880 20.93 -9.41 -6.03
N GLU A 881 22.22 -9.44 -6.39
CA GLU A 881 22.69 -9.24 -7.77
C GLU A 881 22.05 -10.24 -8.74
N LYS A 882 21.87 -11.50 -8.34
CA LYS A 882 21.16 -12.51 -9.13
C LYS A 882 19.67 -12.20 -9.30
N SER A 883 19.03 -11.62 -8.29
CA SER A 883 17.61 -11.25 -8.34
C SER A 883 17.40 -10.01 -9.21
N ILE A 884 18.25 -9.00 -9.07
CA ILE A 884 18.32 -7.84 -9.98
C ILE A 884 18.49 -8.32 -11.42
N LYS A 885 19.48 -9.19 -11.70
CA LYS A 885 19.70 -9.71 -13.05
C LYS A 885 18.49 -10.45 -13.61
N ARG A 886 17.73 -11.16 -12.78
CA ARG A 886 16.48 -11.83 -13.21
C ARG A 886 15.42 -10.83 -13.62
N PHE A 887 15.21 -9.77 -12.84
CA PHE A 887 14.26 -8.72 -13.21
C PHE A 887 14.74 -7.90 -14.41
N GLN A 888 16.04 -7.64 -14.53
CA GLN A 888 16.63 -6.98 -15.69
C GLN A 888 16.36 -7.76 -16.99
N VAL A 889 16.56 -9.08 -16.97
CA VAL A 889 16.22 -9.93 -18.15
C VAL A 889 14.74 -9.82 -18.50
N LYS A 890 13.83 -9.76 -17.51
CA LYS A 890 12.40 -9.56 -17.78
C LYS A 890 12.13 -8.18 -18.38
N LEU A 891 12.79 -7.14 -17.87
CA LEU A 891 12.68 -5.77 -18.38
C LEU A 891 13.19 -5.66 -19.83
N ASP A 892 14.34 -6.28 -20.13
CA ASP A 892 14.90 -6.33 -21.48
C ASP A 892 13.97 -7.05 -22.46
N THR A 893 13.31 -8.15 -22.04
CA THR A 893 12.34 -8.86 -22.91
C THR A 893 11.07 -8.06 -23.21
N LEU A 894 10.71 -7.07 -22.39
CA LEU A 894 9.55 -6.21 -22.61
C LEU A 894 9.83 -5.06 -23.58
N ALA A 895 11.08 -4.63 -23.68
CA ALA A 895 11.50 -3.62 -24.64
C ALA A 895 11.25 -4.06 -26.10
N ASP A 896 11.38 -5.36 -26.38
CA ASP A 896 11.10 -5.95 -27.70
C ASP A 896 9.60 -6.00 -28.04
N MET A 897 8.71 -5.98 -27.04
CA MET A 897 7.24 -6.06 -27.21
C MET A 897 6.56 -4.71 -27.48
N ARG A 898 7.26 -3.58 -27.26
CA ARG A 898 6.72 -2.21 -27.43
C ARG A 898 6.12 -1.92 -28.82
N LYS A 899 6.51 -2.68 -29.86
CA LYS A 899 6.03 -2.47 -31.24
C LYS A 899 4.60 -2.95 -31.50
N ASP A 900 4.05 -3.85 -30.67
CA ASP A 900 2.69 -4.37 -30.82
C ASP A 900 1.65 -3.56 -30.01
N ASP A 901 2.10 -2.78 -29.02
CA ASP A 901 1.26 -1.98 -28.12
C ASP A 901 0.62 -0.75 -28.80
N GLU A 902 1.33 -0.09 -29.74
CA GLU A 902 0.82 1.11 -30.45
C GLU A 902 -0.49 0.89 -31.24
N LYS A 903 -0.89 -0.37 -31.48
CA LYS A 903 -2.10 -0.72 -32.24
C LYS A 903 -3.23 -1.28 -31.37
N THR A 904 -3.00 -1.50 -30.08
CA THR A 904 -3.94 -2.22 -29.21
C THR A 904 -4.27 -1.38 -27.98
N ILE A 905 -5.56 -1.22 -27.69
CA ILE A 905 -6.00 -0.51 -26.48
C ILE A 905 -5.52 -1.27 -25.24
N THR A 906 -4.73 -0.60 -24.41
CA THR A 906 -4.12 -1.11 -23.18
C THR A 906 -5.03 -0.89 -21.97
N TRP A 907 -4.75 -1.58 -20.86
CA TRP A 907 -5.51 -1.50 -19.60
C TRP A 907 -5.66 -0.05 -19.11
N GLU A 908 -4.58 0.72 -19.22
CA GLU A 908 -4.45 2.10 -18.76
C GLU A 908 -5.36 3.04 -19.56
N GLU A 909 -5.42 2.86 -20.88
CA GLU A 909 -6.26 3.64 -21.79
C GLU A 909 -7.75 3.35 -21.61
N LEU A 910 -8.13 2.22 -21.00
CA LEU A 910 -9.53 1.95 -20.67
C LEU A 910 -10.05 2.89 -19.56
N GLY A 911 -9.17 3.41 -18.70
CA GLY A 911 -9.53 4.30 -17.60
C GLY A 911 -10.43 3.64 -16.55
N VAL A 912 -10.19 2.36 -16.24
CA VAL A 912 -10.94 1.62 -15.22
C VAL A 912 -10.42 1.99 -13.83
N GLU A 913 -11.29 2.60 -13.02
CA GLU A 913 -10.96 3.04 -11.65
C GLU A 913 -11.51 2.05 -10.60
N MET A 914 -12.48 1.21 -10.95
CA MET A 914 -12.99 0.15 -10.07
C MET A 914 -12.96 -1.20 -10.79
N LEU A 915 -12.26 -2.18 -10.21
CA LEU A 915 -12.19 -3.54 -10.72
C LEU A 915 -12.80 -4.52 -9.71
N ILE A 916 -13.94 -5.10 -10.08
CA ILE A 916 -14.61 -6.14 -9.31
C ILE A 916 -14.39 -7.48 -10.01
N VAL A 917 -13.99 -8.51 -9.28
CA VAL A 917 -13.73 -9.84 -9.85
C VAL A 917 -14.51 -10.90 -9.08
N ASP A 918 -15.44 -11.55 -9.77
CA ASP A 918 -16.20 -12.68 -9.24
C ASP A 918 -15.37 -13.97 -9.28
N GLU A 919 -15.69 -14.92 -8.41
CA GLU A 919 -14.94 -16.16 -8.20
C GLU A 919 -13.42 -15.98 -8.13
N PHE A 920 -12.98 -15.03 -7.31
CA PHE A 920 -11.57 -14.60 -7.23
C PHE A 920 -10.60 -15.74 -6.87
N HIS A 921 -11.08 -16.81 -6.23
CA HIS A 921 -10.32 -18.03 -5.97
C HIS A 921 -9.70 -18.64 -7.24
N ALA A 922 -10.20 -18.31 -8.43
CA ALA A 922 -9.58 -18.66 -9.72
C ALA A 922 -8.14 -18.12 -9.86
N TYR A 923 -7.75 -17.05 -9.15
CA TYR A 923 -6.44 -16.38 -9.28
C TYR A 923 -5.47 -16.72 -8.13
N LYS A 924 -5.78 -17.72 -7.30
CA LYS A 924 -4.99 -18.12 -6.12
C LYS A 924 -3.57 -18.66 -6.40
N ASN A 925 -3.25 -19.00 -7.64
CA ASN A 925 -1.96 -19.58 -8.05
C ASN A 925 -0.97 -18.51 -8.56
N LEU A 926 -0.81 -17.42 -7.81
CA LEU A 926 0.19 -16.38 -8.10
C LEU A 926 1.58 -16.87 -7.70
N TYR A 927 2.57 -16.71 -8.59
CA TYR A 927 3.94 -17.07 -8.29
C TYR A 927 4.55 -16.13 -7.23
N PHE A 928 5.31 -16.72 -6.32
CA PHE A 928 6.20 -16.02 -5.40
C PHE A 928 7.49 -16.83 -5.23
N SER A 929 8.59 -16.16 -4.92
CA SER A 929 9.84 -16.84 -4.59
C SER A 929 9.83 -17.38 -3.17
N THR A 930 10.37 -18.58 -2.99
CA THR A 930 10.60 -19.17 -1.67
C THR A 930 11.83 -20.07 -1.73
N ARG A 931 12.58 -20.12 -0.63
CA ARG A 931 13.71 -21.05 -0.45
C ARG A 931 13.33 -22.32 0.28
N MET A 932 12.10 -22.39 0.77
CA MET A 932 11.53 -23.55 1.44
C MET A 932 11.22 -24.65 0.41
N THR A 933 12.28 -25.22 -0.16
CA THR A 933 12.17 -26.33 -1.09
C THR A 933 11.73 -27.58 -0.30
N ARG A 934 10.74 -28.32 -0.83
CA ARG A 934 10.21 -29.60 -0.28
C ARG A 934 9.16 -29.52 0.82
N ILE A 935 8.55 -28.35 1.04
CA ILE A 935 7.28 -28.29 1.78
C ILE A 935 6.14 -28.60 0.82
N ALA A 936 5.34 -29.63 1.12
CA ALA A 936 4.20 -29.97 0.28
C ALA A 936 3.09 -28.89 0.40
N GLY A 937 2.48 -28.53 -0.73
CA GLY A 937 1.46 -27.48 -0.80
C GLY A 937 1.96 -26.10 -1.28
N LEU A 938 3.25 -25.96 -1.58
CA LEU A 938 3.80 -24.77 -2.25
C LEU A 938 3.68 -24.91 -3.77
N THR A 939 3.16 -23.87 -4.43
CA THR A 939 3.01 -23.82 -5.89
C THR A 939 4.35 -23.46 -6.54
N ASN A 940 4.92 -24.38 -7.32
CA ASN A 940 6.15 -24.13 -8.10
C ASN A 940 5.89 -23.67 -9.55
N THR A 941 4.62 -23.53 -9.93
CA THR A 941 4.19 -23.20 -11.29
C THR A 941 3.68 -21.77 -11.36
N ASP A 942 4.20 -21.01 -12.33
CA ASP A 942 3.79 -19.64 -12.60
C ASP A 942 2.49 -19.59 -13.42
N SER A 943 1.45 -18.95 -12.89
CA SER A 943 0.22 -18.71 -13.63
C SER A 943 0.28 -17.33 -14.26
N GLN A 944 0.50 -17.27 -15.57
CA GLN A 944 0.42 -16.02 -16.33
C GLN A 944 -0.90 -15.28 -16.11
N ARG A 945 -2.02 -16.01 -15.91
CA ARG A 945 -3.33 -15.43 -15.60
C ARG A 945 -3.35 -14.73 -14.23
N ALA A 946 -2.75 -15.35 -13.22
CA ALA A 946 -2.65 -14.73 -11.89
C ALA A 946 -1.72 -13.52 -11.90
N PHE A 947 -0.60 -13.62 -12.62
CA PHE A 947 0.33 -12.50 -12.78
C PHE A 947 -0.31 -11.30 -13.48
N ASP A 948 -0.99 -11.51 -14.61
CA ASP A 948 -1.74 -10.46 -15.32
C ASP A 948 -2.77 -9.76 -14.41
N MET A 949 -3.53 -10.53 -13.63
CA MET A 949 -4.45 -9.98 -12.64
C MET A 949 -3.72 -9.16 -11.56
N PHE A 950 -2.57 -9.64 -11.09
CA PHE A 950 -1.78 -8.98 -10.04
C PHE A 950 -1.24 -7.64 -10.49
N VAL A 951 -0.75 -7.54 -11.73
CA VAL A 951 -0.29 -6.28 -12.31
C VAL A 951 -1.45 -5.27 -12.42
N LYS A 952 -2.61 -5.69 -12.95
CA LYS A 952 -3.79 -4.81 -13.06
C LYS A 952 -4.32 -4.36 -11.70
N PHE A 953 -4.36 -5.26 -10.72
CA PHE A 953 -4.73 -4.93 -9.33
C PHE A 953 -3.77 -3.93 -8.71
N SER A 954 -2.47 -4.14 -8.87
CA SER A 954 -1.43 -3.27 -8.31
C SER A 954 -1.49 -1.89 -8.94
N TRP A 955 -1.60 -1.82 -10.28
CA TRP A 955 -1.73 -0.56 -11.00
C TRP A 955 -2.99 0.21 -10.59
N THR A 956 -4.14 -0.47 -10.48
CA THR A 956 -5.41 0.17 -10.10
C THR A 956 -5.31 0.79 -8.71
N GLN A 957 -4.75 0.06 -7.73
CA GLN A 957 -4.58 0.56 -6.36
C GLN A 957 -3.61 1.75 -6.29
N GLN A 958 -2.49 1.68 -7.02
CA GLN A 958 -1.47 2.74 -7.04
C GLN A 958 -1.98 4.05 -7.66
N ASN A 959 -2.97 3.97 -8.57
CA ASN A 959 -3.60 5.14 -9.17
C ASN A 959 -4.89 5.57 -8.42
N GLY A 960 -5.01 5.22 -7.14
CA GLY A 960 -6.14 5.61 -6.29
C GLY A 960 -7.45 4.85 -6.54
N GLY A 961 -7.45 3.90 -7.48
CA GLY A 961 -8.60 3.07 -7.82
C GLY A 961 -8.92 1.99 -6.78
N LYS A 962 -10.05 1.31 -6.99
CA LYS A 962 -10.61 0.30 -6.09
C LYS A 962 -10.53 -1.10 -6.69
N VAL A 963 -10.12 -2.07 -5.89
CA VAL A 963 -10.10 -3.50 -6.27
C VAL A 963 -10.94 -4.35 -5.33
N ILE A 964 -11.83 -5.17 -5.88
CA ILE A 964 -12.78 -5.97 -5.13
C ILE A 964 -12.76 -7.42 -5.62
N GLY A 965 -12.50 -8.37 -4.71
CA GLY A 965 -12.67 -9.79 -4.97
C GLY A 965 -13.95 -10.33 -4.35
N LEU A 966 -14.68 -11.18 -5.08
CA LEU A 966 -15.84 -11.90 -4.57
C LEU A 966 -15.55 -13.40 -4.60
N THR A 967 -15.71 -14.09 -3.48
CA THR A 967 -15.58 -15.55 -3.44
C THR A 967 -16.18 -16.13 -2.17
N GLY A 968 -16.77 -17.33 -2.25
CA GLY A 968 -17.18 -18.08 -1.05
C GLY A 968 -16.04 -18.86 -0.40
N THR A 969 -14.87 -18.98 -1.05
CA THR A 969 -13.77 -19.87 -0.65
C THR A 969 -12.42 -19.24 -1.04
N PRO A 970 -12.00 -18.14 -0.38
CA PRO A 970 -10.77 -17.41 -0.72
C PRO A 970 -9.52 -18.25 -0.51
N VAL A 971 -9.57 -19.20 0.42
CA VAL A 971 -8.52 -20.18 0.69
C VAL A 971 -9.16 -21.55 0.61
N THR A 972 -8.58 -22.43 -0.20
CA THR A 972 -9.12 -23.77 -0.45
C THR A 972 -8.30 -24.87 0.22
N ASN A 973 -6.97 -24.80 0.16
CA ASN A 973 -6.13 -25.96 0.46
C ASN A 973 -4.79 -25.65 1.15
N THR A 974 -4.21 -24.46 0.98
CA THR A 974 -2.82 -24.21 1.43
C THR A 974 -2.61 -22.85 2.08
N LEU A 975 -1.64 -22.80 2.99
CA LEU A 975 -1.15 -21.58 3.65
C LEU A 975 -0.59 -20.56 2.64
N ALA A 976 -0.05 -21.03 1.51
CA ALA A 976 0.40 -20.20 0.42
C ALA A 976 -0.73 -19.43 -0.28
N GLU A 977 -1.94 -20.00 -0.36
CA GLU A 977 -3.10 -19.30 -0.93
C GLU A 977 -3.47 -18.09 -0.07
N PHE A 978 -3.34 -18.18 1.26
CA PHE A 978 -3.60 -17.08 2.18
C PHE A 978 -2.63 -15.90 1.93
N PHE A 979 -1.33 -16.20 1.84
CA PHE A 979 -0.31 -15.21 1.50
C PHE A 979 -0.56 -14.57 0.12
N THR A 980 -0.90 -15.37 -0.88
CA THR A 980 -1.26 -14.87 -2.21
C THR A 980 -2.42 -13.87 -2.14
N MET A 981 -3.47 -14.18 -1.39
CA MET A 981 -4.59 -13.25 -1.22
C MET A 981 -4.16 -11.97 -0.50
N GLN A 982 -3.34 -12.05 0.55
CA GLN A 982 -2.79 -10.86 1.18
C GLN A 982 -1.93 -10.04 0.22
N ARG A 983 -1.19 -10.65 -0.71
CA ARG A 983 -0.46 -9.89 -1.74
C ARG A 983 -1.39 -9.15 -2.70
N TYR A 984 -2.53 -9.70 -3.07
CA TYR A 984 -3.48 -8.99 -3.93
C TYR A 984 -4.10 -7.77 -3.24
N PHE A 985 -4.46 -7.92 -1.96
CA PHE A 985 -5.31 -6.95 -1.27
C PHE A 985 -4.58 -6.09 -0.20
N GLN A 986 -3.38 -6.48 0.26
CA GLN A 986 -2.67 -5.91 1.41
C GLN A 986 -1.15 -5.80 1.20
N LEU A 987 -0.69 -5.64 -0.05
CA LEU A 987 0.74 -5.64 -0.36
C LEU A 987 1.53 -4.58 0.43
N GLU A 988 1.01 -3.36 0.49
CA GLU A 988 1.62 -2.23 1.21
C GLU A 988 1.75 -2.55 2.70
N THR A 989 0.67 -3.02 3.34
CA THR A 989 0.70 -3.46 4.76
C THR A 989 1.72 -4.58 4.98
N LEU A 990 1.83 -5.54 4.05
CA LEU A 990 2.86 -6.59 4.14
C LEU A 990 4.28 -6.00 4.01
N GLN A 991 4.50 -5.01 3.16
CA GLN A 991 5.81 -4.35 3.01
C GLN A 991 6.18 -3.58 4.28
N GLU A 992 5.27 -2.78 4.83
CA GLU A 992 5.44 -2.04 6.08
C GLU A 992 5.79 -2.95 7.25
N LEU A 993 5.12 -4.11 7.33
CA LEU A 993 5.36 -5.11 8.35
C LEU A 993 6.60 -5.97 8.07
N GLY A 994 7.28 -5.84 6.93
CA GLY A 994 8.43 -6.66 6.53
C GLY A 994 8.07 -8.12 6.24
N LEU A 995 6.84 -8.35 5.78
CA LEU A 995 6.22 -9.65 5.49
C LEU A 995 5.85 -9.82 4.01
N SER A 996 6.36 -8.95 3.12
CA SER A 996 6.08 -9.00 1.68
C SER A 996 6.70 -10.20 0.96
N HIS A 997 7.66 -10.88 1.59
CA HIS A 997 8.25 -12.12 1.10
C HIS A 997 7.64 -13.34 1.82
N PHE A 998 7.33 -14.41 1.07
CA PHE A 998 6.66 -15.59 1.62
C PHE A 998 7.41 -16.20 2.80
N ASP A 999 8.73 -16.31 2.70
CA ASP A 999 9.54 -16.94 3.76
C ASP A 999 9.47 -16.15 5.08
N ALA A 1000 9.44 -14.81 5.04
CA ALA A 1000 9.27 -13.97 6.23
C ALA A 1000 7.87 -14.14 6.83
N TRP A 1001 6.84 -14.14 5.98
CA TRP A 1001 5.46 -14.34 6.39
C TRP A 1001 5.24 -15.74 7.00
N ALA A 1002 5.77 -16.78 6.38
CA ALA A 1002 5.68 -18.16 6.85
C ALA A 1002 6.45 -18.35 8.17
N ASN A 1003 7.66 -17.79 8.32
CA ASN A 1003 8.39 -17.85 9.59
C ASN A 1003 7.66 -17.13 10.74
N GLN A 1004 6.79 -16.17 10.43
CA GLN A 1004 6.03 -15.44 11.44
C GLN A 1004 4.75 -16.17 11.88
N PHE A 1005 4.02 -16.77 10.93
CA PHE A 1005 2.66 -17.27 11.16
C PHE A 1005 2.50 -18.78 10.99
N ALA A 1006 3.53 -19.49 10.53
CA ALA A 1006 3.42 -20.90 10.18
C ALA A 1006 4.54 -21.74 10.79
N LEU A 1007 4.20 -22.95 11.24
CA LEU A 1007 5.17 -23.96 11.66
C LEU A 1007 5.16 -25.12 10.67
N ALA A 1008 6.33 -25.36 10.07
CA ALA A 1008 6.58 -26.52 9.23
C ALA A 1008 6.97 -27.72 10.12
N GLU A 1009 6.18 -28.79 10.04
CA GLU A 1009 6.42 -30.04 10.76
C GLU A 1009 6.64 -31.19 9.77
N ALA A 1010 7.64 -32.03 10.05
CA ALA A 1010 7.87 -33.26 9.32
C ALA A 1010 7.00 -34.38 9.92
N GLY A 1011 6.26 -35.10 9.07
CA GLY A 1011 5.44 -36.23 9.46
C GLY A 1011 5.59 -37.40 8.51
N LEU A 1012 5.39 -38.62 9.02
CA LEU A 1012 5.31 -39.82 8.20
C LEU A 1012 3.95 -39.85 7.48
N GLU A 1013 3.97 -39.98 6.16
CA GLU A 1013 2.80 -40.15 5.31
C GLU A 1013 2.92 -41.43 4.51
N MET A 1014 1.81 -42.16 4.36
CA MET A 1014 1.79 -43.34 3.48
C MET A 1014 2.03 -42.89 2.04
N THR A 1015 2.89 -43.61 1.33
CA THR A 1015 3.16 -43.29 -0.07
C THR A 1015 1.92 -43.55 -0.94
N PRO A 1016 1.72 -42.83 -2.07
CA PRO A 1016 0.51 -42.96 -2.90
C PRO A 1016 0.25 -44.38 -3.44
N ASP A 1017 1.29 -45.19 -3.49
CA ASP A 1017 1.33 -46.58 -3.92
C ASP A 1017 1.11 -47.59 -2.77
N GLY A 1018 0.95 -47.13 -1.52
CA GLY A 1018 0.65 -47.98 -0.36
C GLY A 1018 1.82 -48.85 0.13
N SER A 1019 3.01 -48.73 -0.47
CA SER A 1019 4.18 -49.58 -0.24
C SER A 1019 4.99 -49.24 1.03
N GLY A 1020 4.76 -48.07 1.65
CA GLY A 1020 5.46 -47.68 2.88
C GLY A 1020 5.16 -46.27 3.36
N PHE A 1021 6.00 -45.76 4.27
CA PHE A 1021 5.90 -44.40 4.82
C PHE A 1021 7.05 -43.53 4.34
N ARG A 1022 6.75 -42.29 3.95
CA ARG A 1022 7.72 -41.26 3.61
C ARG A 1022 7.58 -40.07 4.54
N MET A 1023 8.70 -39.55 5.01
CA MET A 1023 8.71 -38.31 5.76
C MET A 1023 8.48 -37.13 4.82
N ASN A 1024 7.37 -36.42 5.00
CA ASN A 1024 7.00 -35.22 4.26
C ASN A 1024 6.85 -34.04 5.23
N THR A 1025 7.36 -32.88 4.85
CA THR A 1025 7.21 -31.65 5.61
C THR A 1025 6.00 -30.87 5.10
N ARG A 1026 5.11 -30.46 6.01
CA ARG A 1026 3.94 -29.60 5.71
C ARG A 1026 3.81 -28.50 6.75
N PHE A 1027 3.23 -27.38 6.34
CA PHE A 1027 2.69 -26.42 7.30
C PHE A 1027 1.44 -27.03 7.95
N ARG A 1028 1.55 -27.48 9.20
CA ARG A 1028 0.45 -28.13 9.92
C ARG A 1028 -0.24 -27.19 10.91
N LYS A 1029 0.48 -26.19 11.42
CA LYS A 1029 0.00 -25.33 12.49
C LYS A 1029 0.27 -23.86 12.17
N PHE A 1030 -0.72 -23.02 12.41
CA PHE A 1030 -0.54 -21.57 12.46
C PHE A 1030 -0.17 -21.14 13.88
N VAL A 1031 0.68 -20.12 13.98
CA VAL A 1031 1.02 -19.43 15.22
C VAL A 1031 0.69 -17.95 15.08
N ASN A 1032 0.48 -17.25 16.19
CA ASN A 1032 0.14 -15.82 16.16
C ASN A 1032 -1.09 -15.54 15.27
N VAL A 1033 -2.08 -16.43 15.35
CA VAL A 1033 -3.31 -16.38 14.54
C VAL A 1033 -4.12 -15.11 14.83
N PRO A 1034 -4.31 -14.66 16.08
CA PRO A 1034 -5.10 -13.45 16.36
C PRO A 1034 -4.58 -12.23 15.57
N GLU A 1035 -3.27 -12.02 15.55
CA GLU A 1035 -2.62 -10.89 14.87
C GLU A 1035 -2.72 -11.04 13.35
N LEU A 1036 -2.49 -12.25 12.81
CA LEU A 1036 -2.71 -12.54 11.40
C LEU A 1036 -4.15 -12.22 10.97
N MET A 1037 -5.13 -12.60 11.79
CA MET A 1037 -6.54 -12.38 11.50
C MET A 1037 -6.93 -10.91 11.62
N GLN A 1038 -6.37 -10.16 12.58
CA GLN A 1038 -6.58 -8.71 12.68
C GLN A 1038 -6.09 -7.97 11.44
N ILE A 1039 -4.93 -8.37 10.89
CA ILE A 1039 -4.42 -7.84 9.63
C ILE A 1039 -5.35 -8.26 8.48
N TRP A 1040 -5.65 -9.56 8.36
CA TRP A 1040 -6.50 -10.09 7.29
C TRP A 1040 -7.88 -9.43 7.20
N PHE A 1041 -8.54 -9.23 8.34
CA PHE A 1041 -9.86 -8.64 8.40
C PHE A 1041 -9.88 -7.13 8.15
N GLN A 1042 -8.73 -6.46 8.00
CA GLN A 1042 -8.70 -5.08 7.49
C GLN A 1042 -9.31 -4.98 6.08
N VAL A 1043 -9.10 -5.99 5.23
CA VAL A 1043 -9.61 -6.00 3.84
C VAL A 1043 -10.68 -7.05 3.58
N VAL A 1044 -10.80 -8.08 4.44
CA VAL A 1044 -11.77 -9.16 4.25
C VAL A 1044 -13.05 -8.97 5.04
N ASP A 1045 -14.18 -9.08 4.36
CA ASP A 1045 -15.50 -9.21 4.99
C ASP A 1045 -15.98 -10.65 4.90
N ALA A 1046 -15.97 -11.36 6.03
CA ALA A 1046 -16.35 -12.76 6.11
C ALA A 1046 -17.77 -12.90 6.69
N LYS A 1047 -18.68 -13.55 5.96
CA LYS A 1047 -20.06 -13.80 6.39
C LYS A 1047 -20.48 -15.24 6.09
N ARG A 1048 -20.92 -15.95 7.14
CA ARG A 1048 -21.50 -17.29 7.04
C ARG A 1048 -23.02 -17.20 6.99
N VAL A 1049 -23.64 -18.20 6.37
CA VAL A 1049 -25.11 -18.25 6.26
C VAL A 1049 -25.78 -18.37 7.64
N ASP A 1050 -25.17 -19.13 8.54
CA ASP A 1050 -25.73 -19.42 9.86
C ASP A 1050 -25.78 -18.18 10.77
N ASP A 1051 -24.92 -17.19 10.51
CA ASP A 1051 -24.78 -16.03 11.39
C ASP A 1051 -25.72 -14.85 11.02
N HIS A 1052 -26.24 -14.76 9.78
CA HIS A 1052 -26.85 -13.49 9.29
C HIS A 1052 -27.95 -13.61 8.22
N SER A 1053 -28.37 -14.81 7.81
CA SER A 1053 -29.13 -14.96 6.57
C SER A 1053 -30.65 -15.09 6.69
N GLY A 1054 -31.15 -15.53 7.85
CA GLY A 1054 -32.54 -15.96 8.01
C GLY A 1054 -32.93 -17.14 7.10
N ILE A 1055 -31.96 -17.84 6.50
CA ILE A 1055 -32.17 -19.00 5.64
C ILE A 1055 -32.14 -20.24 6.52
N GLU A 1056 -33.29 -20.86 6.75
CA GLU A 1056 -33.37 -22.17 7.41
C GLU A 1056 -32.74 -23.23 6.50
N ARG A 1057 -31.66 -23.86 6.99
CA ARG A 1057 -31.06 -25.05 6.37
C ARG A 1057 -31.64 -26.29 7.06
N PRO A 1058 -31.97 -27.35 6.30
CA PRO A 1058 -32.35 -28.61 6.91
C PRO A 1058 -31.16 -29.20 7.67
N ASP A 1059 -31.44 -29.82 8.82
CA ASP A 1059 -30.43 -30.51 9.60
C ASP A 1059 -29.83 -31.70 8.81
N LEU A 1060 -28.54 -31.93 9.00
CA LEU A 1060 -27.91 -33.15 8.52
C LEU A 1060 -28.51 -34.35 9.26
N PHE A 1061 -28.82 -35.43 8.54
CA PHE A 1061 -29.19 -36.70 9.13
C PHE A 1061 -28.07 -37.15 10.11
N GLU A 1062 -28.41 -37.38 11.39
CA GLU A 1062 -27.48 -37.63 12.51
C GLU A 1062 -26.44 -36.54 12.83
N GLY A 1063 -26.61 -35.31 12.31
CA GLY A 1063 -25.73 -34.18 12.60
C GLY A 1063 -24.33 -34.25 11.98
N LYS A 1064 -24.02 -35.28 11.18
CA LYS A 1064 -22.74 -35.47 10.49
C LYS A 1064 -22.90 -36.27 9.19
N PRO A 1065 -22.01 -36.09 8.20
CA PRO A 1065 -22.01 -36.96 7.02
C PRO A 1065 -21.83 -38.43 7.40
N VAL A 1066 -22.72 -39.30 6.90
CA VAL A 1066 -22.63 -40.76 7.08
C VAL A 1066 -21.55 -41.31 6.15
N LYS A 1067 -20.49 -41.87 6.73
CA LYS A 1067 -19.41 -42.50 5.96
C LYS A 1067 -19.73 -43.98 5.75
N VAL A 1068 -19.92 -44.38 4.49
CA VAL A 1068 -20.12 -45.78 4.13
C VAL A 1068 -18.76 -46.41 3.83
N LEU A 1069 -18.36 -47.39 4.63
CA LEU A 1069 -17.12 -48.13 4.45
C LEU A 1069 -17.40 -49.40 3.65
N THR A 1070 -16.57 -49.65 2.64
CA THR A 1070 -16.67 -50.82 1.76
C THR A 1070 -15.37 -51.59 1.84
N ASP A 1071 -15.43 -52.92 1.96
CA ASP A 1071 -14.24 -53.75 1.87
C ASP A 1071 -13.69 -53.75 0.43
N GLY A 1072 -12.38 -53.65 0.27
CA GLY A 1072 -11.71 -53.66 -1.03
C GLY A 1072 -11.65 -55.04 -1.67
N GLY A 1073 -11.77 -56.10 -0.87
CA GLY A 1073 -11.60 -57.49 -1.33
C GLY A 1073 -10.16 -57.80 -1.76
N GLN A 1074 -9.86 -59.09 -1.95
CA GLN A 1074 -8.51 -59.55 -2.28
C GLN A 1074 -8.06 -59.08 -3.68
N ALA A 1075 -8.96 -59.07 -4.66
CA ALA A 1075 -8.62 -58.69 -6.04
C ALA A 1075 -8.15 -57.23 -6.18
N LEU A 1076 -8.70 -56.31 -5.39
CA LEU A 1076 -8.23 -54.92 -5.36
C LEU A 1076 -6.85 -54.81 -4.71
N LEU A 1077 -6.62 -55.54 -3.61
CA LEU A 1077 -5.32 -55.57 -2.93
C LEU A 1077 -4.22 -56.11 -3.85
N ASP A 1078 -4.52 -57.18 -4.58
CA ASP A 1078 -3.60 -57.77 -5.57
C ASP A 1078 -3.28 -56.76 -6.68
N TYR A 1079 -4.29 -56.02 -7.18
CA TYR A 1079 -4.05 -54.97 -8.17
C TYR A 1079 -3.22 -53.80 -7.63
N VAL A 1080 -3.49 -53.35 -6.40
CA VAL A 1080 -2.72 -52.28 -5.74
C VAL A 1080 -1.25 -52.69 -5.59
N ALA A 1081 -0.95 -53.96 -5.32
CA ALA A 1081 0.43 -54.46 -5.30
C ALA A 1081 1.13 -54.28 -6.66
N THR A 1082 0.43 -54.48 -7.78
CA THR A 1082 0.99 -54.21 -9.11
C THR A 1082 1.27 -52.72 -9.36
N LEU A 1083 0.45 -51.82 -8.79
CA LEU A 1083 0.68 -50.38 -8.86
C LEU A 1083 1.94 -49.96 -8.10
N ALA A 1084 2.23 -50.62 -6.97
CA ALA A 1084 3.47 -50.42 -6.23
C ALA A 1084 4.71 -50.82 -7.04
N GLU A 1085 4.66 -51.97 -7.73
CA GLU A 1085 5.74 -52.39 -8.62
C GLU A 1085 5.94 -51.41 -9.78
N ARG A 1086 4.84 -50.92 -10.39
CA ARG A 1086 4.89 -49.88 -11.44
C ARG A 1086 5.51 -48.59 -10.90
N ALA A 1087 5.13 -48.17 -9.69
CA ALA A 1087 5.65 -46.97 -9.06
C ALA A 1087 7.16 -47.05 -8.81
N GLU A 1088 7.66 -48.20 -8.38
CA GLU A 1088 9.11 -48.44 -8.20
C GLU A 1088 9.87 -48.42 -9.52
N LYS A 1089 9.34 -49.03 -10.59
CA LYS A 1089 9.94 -48.95 -11.93
C LYS A 1089 10.06 -47.51 -12.44
N VAL A 1090 9.02 -46.70 -12.26
CA VAL A 1090 9.02 -45.28 -12.62
C VAL A 1090 10.04 -44.50 -11.78
N ARG A 1091 10.12 -44.76 -10.46
CA ARG A 1091 11.11 -44.12 -9.56
C ARG A 1091 12.54 -44.47 -9.93
N ALA A 1092 12.79 -45.73 -10.28
CA ALA A 1092 14.09 -46.23 -10.73
C ALA A 1092 14.46 -45.77 -12.16
N ARG A 1093 13.59 -44.99 -12.83
CA ARG A 1093 13.74 -44.56 -14.24
C ARG A 1093 13.94 -45.73 -15.20
N LEU A 1094 13.37 -46.89 -14.86
CA LEU A 1094 13.37 -48.10 -15.70
C LEU A 1094 12.30 -48.04 -16.79
N VAL A 1095 11.39 -47.06 -16.72
CA VAL A 1095 10.29 -46.83 -17.67
C VAL A 1095 10.26 -45.34 -18.04
N GLN A 1096 9.97 -45.03 -19.30
CA GLN A 1096 9.88 -43.65 -19.77
C GLN A 1096 8.53 -43.00 -19.36
N PRO A 1097 8.48 -41.70 -19.06
CA PRO A 1097 7.26 -41.03 -18.56
C PRO A 1097 6.04 -41.06 -19.50
N ASP A 1098 6.26 -41.27 -20.80
CA ASP A 1098 5.22 -41.42 -21.82
C ASP A 1098 4.64 -42.84 -21.89
N GLU A 1099 5.37 -43.85 -21.43
CA GLU A 1099 4.92 -45.23 -21.31
C GLU A 1099 4.14 -45.45 -20.00
N ASP A 1100 4.72 -45.05 -18.87
CA ASP A 1100 4.04 -45.06 -17.57
C ASP A 1100 4.58 -43.96 -16.66
N ASN A 1101 3.71 -43.37 -15.84
CA ASN A 1101 4.10 -42.31 -14.92
C ASN A 1101 3.21 -42.28 -13.68
N MET A 1102 3.64 -41.53 -12.67
CA MET A 1102 2.95 -41.50 -11.37
C MET A 1102 1.50 -40.99 -11.47
N LEU A 1103 1.16 -40.14 -12.45
CA LEU A 1103 -0.22 -39.68 -12.66
C LEU A 1103 -1.10 -40.80 -13.24
N CYS A 1104 -0.59 -41.57 -14.19
CA CYS A 1104 -1.26 -42.75 -14.73
C CYS A 1104 -1.51 -43.79 -13.64
N ILE A 1105 -0.48 -44.14 -12.86
CA ILE A 1105 -0.56 -45.11 -11.75
C ILE A 1105 -1.59 -44.65 -10.70
N THR A 1106 -1.55 -43.38 -10.29
CA THR A 1106 -2.52 -42.83 -9.34
C THR A 1106 -3.94 -42.80 -9.92
N GLY A 1107 -4.07 -42.47 -11.21
CA GLY A 1107 -5.34 -42.49 -11.93
C GLY A 1107 -5.95 -43.88 -12.01
N ASP A 1108 -5.14 -44.90 -12.32
CA ASP A 1108 -5.56 -46.30 -12.35
C ASP A 1108 -5.91 -46.81 -10.95
N GLY A 1109 -5.15 -46.43 -9.91
CA GLY A 1109 -5.51 -46.71 -8.52
C GLY A 1109 -6.85 -46.10 -8.12
N ARG A 1110 -7.14 -44.85 -8.51
CA ARG A 1110 -8.43 -44.20 -8.26
C ARG A 1110 -9.58 -44.88 -8.99
N LYS A 1111 -9.37 -45.29 -10.25
CA LYS A 1111 -10.34 -46.07 -11.03
C LYS A 1111 -10.60 -47.42 -10.37
N ALA A 1112 -9.55 -48.18 -10.06
CA ALA A 1112 -9.65 -49.49 -9.40
C ALA A 1112 -10.37 -49.41 -8.04
N ALA A 1113 -10.10 -48.36 -7.27
CA ALA A 1113 -10.75 -48.12 -6.00
C ALA A 1113 -12.24 -47.72 -6.12
N LEU A 1114 -12.68 -47.24 -7.28
CA LEU A 1114 -14.10 -47.02 -7.59
C LEU A 1114 -14.72 -48.31 -8.12
N ASP A 1115 -14.09 -48.90 -9.13
CA ASP A 1115 -14.48 -50.14 -9.80
C ASP A 1115 -13.28 -50.74 -10.54
N LEU A 1116 -12.92 -51.98 -10.20
CA LEU A 1116 -11.77 -52.69 -10.76
C LEU A 1116 -11.94 -52.97 -12.26
N SER A 1117 -13.17 -53.04 -12.78
CA SER A 1117 -13.45 -53.24 -14.22
C SER A 1117 -12.96 -52.08 -15.09
N LEU A 1118 -12.80 -50.88 -14.52
CA LEU A 1118 -12.29 -49.69 -15.22
C LEU A 1118 -10.82 -49.82 -15.62
N VAL A 1119 -10.10 -50.77 -15.02
CA VAL A 1119 -8.67 -51.05 -15.29
C VAL A 1119 -8.42 -52.51 -15.67
N MET A 1120 -9.34 -53.43 -15.37
CA MET A 1120 -9.24 -54.86 -15.67
C MET A 1120 -10.54 -55.39 -16.33
N PRO A 1121 -10.70 -55.21 -17.66
CA PRO A 1121 -11.95 -55.52 -18.37
C PRO A 1121 -12.31 -57.01 -18.45
N THR A 1122 -11.35 -57.90 -18.20
CA THR A 1122 -11.47 -59.35 -18.36
C THR A 1122 -11.78 -60.09 -17.06
N LEU A 1123 -11.90 -59.38 -15.93
CA LEU A 1123 -12.33 -59.99 -14.68
C LEU A 1123 -13.80 -60.42 -14.78
N PRO A 1124 -14.15 -61.66 -14.41
CA PRO A 1124 -15.55 -62.05 -14.25
C PRO A 1124 -16.19 -61.17 -13.16
N ASN A 1125 -17.47 -60.81 -13.32
CA ASN A 1125 -18.29 -60.03 -12.36
C ASN A 1125 -17.98 -60.47 -10.92
N SER A 1126 -17.03 -59.78 -10.30
CA SER A 1126 -16.69 -59.90 -8.89
C SER A 1126 -17.29 -58.66 -8.25
N ALA A 1127 -17.92 -58.85 -7.08
CA ALA A 1127 -18.76 -57.86 -6.40
C ALA A 1127 -18.21 -56.43 -6.56
N MET A 1128 -19.02 -55.48 -7.04
CA MET A 1128 -18.65 -54.09 -7.29
C MET A 1128 -18.86 -53.31 -5.99
N PRO A 1129 -17.95 -53.34 -5.01
CA PRO A 1129 -18.31 -53.17 -3.61
C PRO A 1129 -18.78 -51.74 -3.29
N LYS A 1130 -18.32 -50.73 -4.05
CA LYS A 1130 -18.74 -49.33 -3.86
C LYS A 1130 -19.94 -48.93 -4.69
N ILE A 1131 -20.03 -49.39 -5.94
CA ILE A 1131 -21.15 -49.04 -6.82
C ILE A 1131 -22.40 -49.81 -6.40
N ASP A 1132 -22.27 -51.10 -6.05
CA ASP A 1132 -23.37 -51.91 -5.55
C ASP A 1132 -23.88 -51.34 -4.21
N VAL A 1133 -22.98 -51.07 -3.25
CA VAL A 1133 -23.36 -50.47 -1.97
C VAL A 1133 -23.96 -49.07 -2.16
N LEU A 1134 -23.47 -48.26 -3.10
CA LEU A 1134 -24.09 -46.97 -3.43
C LEU A 1134 -25.50 -47.16 -4.01
N ALA A 1135 -25.69 -48.13 -4.90
CA ALA A 1135 -26.99 -48.43 -5.51
C ALA A 1135 -27.99 -48.92 -4.46
N ASP A 1136 -27.57 -49.82 -3.57
CA ASP A 1136 -28.37 -50.30 -2.45
C ASP A 1136 -28.75 -49.15 -1.52
N VAL A 1137 -27.79 -48.31 -1.11
CA VAL A 1137 -28.06 -47.14 -0.25
C VAL A 1137 -29.00 -46.15 -0.94
N ALA A 1138 -28.84 -45.90 -2.23
CA ALA A 1138 -29.72 -45.01 -2.99
C ALA A 1138 -31.14 -45.58 -3.12
N ALA A 1139 -31.27 -46.89 -3.32
CA ALA A 1139 -32.55 -47.60 -3.34
C ALA A 1139 -33.23 -47.56 -1.97
N ASP A 1140 -32.51 -47.86 -0.90
CA ASP A 1140 -33.01 -47.81 0.48
C ASP A 1140 -33.52 -46.40 0.83
N ILE A 1141 -32.75 -45.36 0.49
CA ILE A 1141 -33.16 -43.96 0.68
C ILE A 1141 -34.38 -43.62 -0.19
N TYR A 1142 -34.45 -44.13 -1.42
CA TYR A 1142 -35.59 -43.91 -2.31
C TYR A 1142 -36.87 -44.49 -1.71
N GLU A 1143 -36.82 -45.74 -1.24
CA GLU A 1143 -37.94 -46.42 -0.61
C GLU A 1143 -38.35 -45.73 0.69
N ALA A 1144 -37.38 -45.39 1.56
CA ALA A 1144 -37.61 -44.70 2.82
C ALA A 1144 -38.22 -43.30 2.63
N THR A 1145 -37.91 -42.62 1.53
CA THR A 1145 -38.41 -41.26 1.22
C THR A 1145 -39.54 -41.24 0.19
N SER A 1146 -40.11 -42.40 -0.15
CA SER A 1146 -41.15 -42.56 -1.16
C SER A 1146 -42.41 -41.74 -0.87
N THR A 1147 -42.78 -41.58 0.41
CA THR A 1147 -43.94 -40.80 0.86
C THR A 1147 -43.80 -39.30 0.59
N VAL A 1148 -42.58 -38.78 0.61
CA VAL A 1148 -42.26 -37.36 0.38
C VAL A 1148 -41.67 -37.09 -1.01
N LYS A 1149 -41.51 -38.14 -1.82
CA LYS A 1149 -40.85 -38.09 -3.15
C LYS A 1149 -39.49 -37.40 -3.07
N GLY A 1150 -38.65 -37.86 -2.13
CA GLY A 1150 -37.32 -37.29 -1.89
C GLY A 1150 -36.48 -37.22 -3.17
N THR A 1151 -35.81 -36.08 -3.39
CA THR A 1151 -34.86 -35.92 -4.50
C THR A 1151 -33.48 -36.38 -4.05
N GLN A 1152 -32.83 -37.23 -4.86
CA GLN A 1152 -31.47 -37.70 -4.61
C GLN A 1152 -30.52 -37.16 -5.68
N ILE A 1153 -29.30 -36.80 -5.26
CA ILE A 1153 -28.23 -36.34 -6.15
C ILE A 1153 -27.00 -37.20 -5.90
N ILE A 1154 -26.46 -37.79 -6.96
CA ILE A 1154 -25.26 -38.63 -6.93
C ILE A 1154 -24.13 -37.89 -7.65
N PHE A 1155 -23.02 -37.67 -6.96
CA PHE A 1155 -21.81 -37.05 -7.51
C PHE A 1155 -20.74 -38.11 -7.79
N CYS A 1156 -20.21 -38.16 -9.01
CA CYS A 1156 -19.14 -39.08 -9.39
C CYS A 1156 -18.04 -38.34 -10.16
N ASP A 1157 -16.90 -38.10 -9.49
CA ASP A 1157 -15.79 -37.28 -10.01
C ASP A 1157 -14.84 -38.02 -10.97
N LEU A 1158 -15.10 -39.30 -11.28
CA LEU A 1158 -14.16 -40.19 -11.98
C LEU A 1158 -14.58 -40.61 -13.40
N ALA A 1159 -15.72 -40.14 -13.92
CA ALA A 1159 -16.12 -40.42 -15.30
C ALA A 1159 -17.01 -39.32 -15.90
N THR A 1160 -16.63 -38.80 -17.07
CA THR A 1160 -17.61 -38.31 -18.06
C THR A 1160 -17.90 -39.51 -18.96
N PRO A 1161 -19.16 -39.96 -19.10
CA PRO A 1161 -19.47 -40.94 -20.13
C PRO A 1161 -19.15 -40.27 -21.47
N LYS A 1162 -18.11 -40.76 -22.17
CA LYS A 1162 -18.00 -40.49 -23.61
C LYS A 1162 -19.17 -41.25 -24.22
N GLY A 1163 -20.27 -40.53 -24.46
CA GLY A 1163 -21.45 -41.07 -25.13
C GLY A 1163 -21.01 -41.84 -26.38
N ARG A 1164 -21.54 -43.05 -26.52
CA ARG A 1164 -21.49 -43.81 -27.77
C ARG A 1164 -22.12 -43.01 -28.90
#